data_AF-A0A9Q0QT79-F1
#
_entry.id   AF-A0A9Q0QT79-F1
#
_cell.length_a   1.000
_cell.length_b   1.000
_cell.length_c   1.000
_cell.angle_alpha   90.00
_cell.angle_beta   90.00
_cell.angle_gamma   90.00
#
_symmetry.space_group_name_H-M   'P 1'
#
loop_
_entity.id
_entity.type
_entity.pdbx_description
1 polymer ?
#
loop_
_entity_poly.entity_id
_entity_poly.type
_entity_poly.pdbx_seq_one_letter_code
_entity_poly.pdbx_strand_id
1 'polypeptide(L)'
;MTLCCKNTKAALDFKQKGNECFSSGDYVKASTLYSQGLRFAPMDADDADKSLVTMLYANRASSLHKLGLLVECIRDCSRAVLLSPSYAKAWYRRGKANSSMGNYEDAIRDLNVALDMELSVCGKAKITCEIDTILSHYRRAKGTISSWDNSSERNFGSYSNSVSMINEARPKVLHCVSTPTKGRGMASSVDIAEASLVHTEEPYAAIILKHCRETHCHFCLNELPADIVPCSACSISLYCSQHCQEQSGGHIGSSPNNSSVFENISKDVEKYLAEITLASNLGYIVAGANIDRITEHKHECGGVHWPVVLPSEIVLAGRILVKSIEQRKQSSWTTKLIESLDLFHNYAQMTPESKLELHIYSIVLSYCLQRYYGSVFPLTGTSVSQVVILISQIKVNSMAVVHMKSVDEYGPLKQPGLQSSGVTNVEQVRVGLAIYSTGSLFNHSCQPNIHAYFLSRTLFIRSIEFVVAGEPLELSYGPQIGKMTLIDRHQSLEDQYAFTCQCNGCSELNLSDVVVNAFRCVEPNCFGAISDICMAKHEKEKVSFGHSVSTTCSFDCHLPVDKLKAEDVDKVAHILFQQADGALRIHPGYCLNCGSQRDLESSHATAKQARIYIKRLRDAIYSNQVSINALSDALQSLDMLRSTMHAYNKEIAEAEDIIAEAFCSLGEFQAAMDHCKASIEILEKLYHTNHIVIGNELVKLASIQLSLGESTVFESINRLEKIFSVHYGPHATRIFPYLQTLKGESSKLTE
;
A
#
# COMPACT_ATOMS: atom_id res chain seq x y z
N MET A 1 -0.04 27.64 -22.02
CA MET A 1 -0.94 26.47 -21.95
C MET A 1 -1.17 26.11 -20.51
N THR A 2 -2.39 26.30 -20.00
CA THR A 2 -2.79 25.93 -18.64
C THR A 2 -3.18 24.44 -18.61
N LEU A 3 -2.21 23.56 -18.33
CA LEU A 3 -2.39 22.11 -18.37
C LEU A 3 -3.33 21.52 -17.29
N CYS A 4 -3.66 22.28 -16.24
CA CYS A 4 -4.44 21.77 -15.09
C CYS A 4 -5.86 22.35 -14.93
N CYS A 5 -6.29 23.22 -15.85
CA CYS A 5 -7.57 23.92 -15.71
C CYS A 5 -8.76 23.06 -16.15
N LYS A 6 -9.92 23.33 -15.53
CA LYS A 6 -11.22 22.88 -16.02
C LYS A 6 -11.49 23.42 -17.44
N ASN A 7 -12.19 22.66 -18.26
CA ASN A 7 -12.49 22.97 -19.65
C ASN A 7 -13.87 22.43 -20.03
N THR A 8 -14.87 23.31 -20.13
CA THR A 8 -16.25 22.97 -20.47
C THR A 8 -16.38 22.28 -21.83
N LYS A 9 -15.60 22.71 -22.83
CA LYS A 9 -15.63 22.10 -24.18
C LYS A 9 -15.13 20.66 -24.14
N ALA A 10 -14.04 20.40 -23.42
CA ALA A 10 -13.52 19.05 -23.23
C ALA A 10 -14.53 18.17 -22.47
N ALA A 11 -15.13 18.70 -21.41
CA ALA A 11 -16.16 17.99 -20.63
C ALA A 11 -17.38 17.60 -21.50
N LEU A 12 -17.82 18.49 -22.39
CA LEU A 12 -18.92 18.23 -23.33
C LEU A 12 -18.56 17.16 -24.38
N ASP A 13 -17.35 17.19 -24.92
CA ASP A 13 -16.83 16.17 -25.85
C ASP A 13 -16.79 14.79 -25.20
N PHE A 14 -16.25 14.69 -23.97
CA PHE A 14 -16.28 13.44 -23.20
C PHE A 14 -17.69 12.96 -22.90
N LYS A 15 -18.62 13.87 -22.56
CA LYS A 15 -20.04 13.54 -22.39
C LYS A 15 -20.62 12.92 -23.66
N GLN A 16 -20.36 13.52 -24.82
CA GLN A 16 -20.86 13.02 -26.10
C GLN A 16 -20.32 11.62 -26.41
N LYS A 17 -18.99 11.44 -26.32
CA LYS A 17 -18.35 10.13 -26.52
C LYS A 17 -18.87 9.08 -25.53
N GLY A 18 -19.10 9.47 -24.28
CA GLY A 18 -19.70 8.62 -23.27
C GLY A 18 -21.12 8.19 -23.63
N ASN A 19 -21.95 9.10 -24.17
CA ASN A 19 -23.30 8.78 -24.66
C ASN A 19 -23.28 7.82 -25.85
N GLU A 20 -22.32 7.99 -26.77
CA GLU A 20 -22.12 7.09 -27.91
C GLU A 20 -21.78 5.68 -27.43
N CYS A 21 -20.81 5.54 -26.52
CA CYS A 21 -20.43 4.24 -25.93
C CYS A 21 -21.58 3.62 -25.12
N PHE A 22 -22.34 4.44 -24.39
CA PHE A 22 -23.51 3.96 -23.64
C PHE A 22 -24.58 3.40 -24.60
N SER A 23 -24.80 4.08 -25.72
CA SER A 23 -25.77 3.66 -26.74
C SER A 23 -25.32 2.40 -27.49
N SER A 24 -24.00 2.19 -27.63
CA SER A 24 -23.42 0.96 -28.19
C SER A 24 -23.34 -0.19 -27.18
N GLY A 25 -23.75 0.01 -25.92
CA GLY A 25 -23.72 -1.02 -24.87
C GLY A 25 -22.37 -1.18 -24.16
N ASP A 26 -21.36 -0.37 -24.50
CA ASP A 26 -20.05 -0.38 -23.83
C ASP A 26 -20.10 0.51 -22.57
N TYR A 27 -20.69 -0.05 -21.50
CA TYR A 27 -20.91 0.67 -20.25
C TYR A 27 -19.62 0.96 -19.48
N VAL A 28 -18.59 0.11 -19.62
CA VAL A 28 -17.27 0.33 -18.99
C VAL A 28 -16.62 1.57 -19.57
N LYS A 29 -16.49 1.63 -20.90
CA LYS A 29 -15.90 2.79 -21.58
C LYS A 29 -16.75 4.04 -21.39
N ALA A 30 -18.08 3.91 -21.42
CA ALA A 30 -18.98 5.02 -21.11
C ALA A 30 -18.72 5.61 -19.71
N SER A 31 -18.60 4.75 -18.69
CA SER A 31 -18.29 5.17 -17.32
C SER A 31 -16.96 5.93 -17.24
N THR A 32 -15.92 5.40 -17.87
CA THR A 32 -14.59 6.05 -17.95
C THR A 32 -14.66 7.42 -18.63
N LEU A 33 -15.39 7.54 -19.75
CA LEU A 33 -15.56 8.79 -20.46
C LEU A 33 -16.35 9.82 -19.65
N TYR A 34 -17.40 9.40 -18.93
CA TYR A 34 -18.11 10.31 -18.03
C TYR A 34 -17.24 10.76 -16.85
N SER A 35 -16.38 9.88 -16.30
CA SER A 35 -15.39 10.25 -15.28
C SER A 35 -14.38 11.28 -15.81
N GLN A 36 -13.92 11.13 -17.06
CA GLN A 36 -13.10 12.15 -17.73
C GLN A 36 -13.89 13.46 -17.94
N GLY A 37 -15.17 13.38 -18.30
CA GLY A 37 -16.05 14.54 -18.38
C GLY A 37 -16.12 15.31 -17.06
N LEU A 38 -16.36 14.63 -15.94
CA LEU A 38 -16.39 15.21 -14.59
C LEU A 38 -15.04 15.84 -14.20
N ARG A 39 -13.93 15.20 -14.60
CA ARG A 39 -12.56 15.70 -14.35
C ARG A 39 -12.32 17.07 -14.98
N PHE A 40 -12.89 17.35 -16.15
CA PHE A 40 -12.73 18.64 -16.83
C PHE A 40 -13.89 19.61 -16.60
N ALA A 41 -15.04 19.17 -16.09
CA ALA A 41 -16.18 20.04 -15.87
C ALA A 41 -15.86 21.13 -14.82
N PRO A 42 -16.14 22.41 -15.10
CA PRO A 42 -16.06 23.46 -14.08
C PRO A 42 -17.16 23.23 -13.04
N MET A 43 -16.77 23.14 -11.77
CA MET A 43 -17.70 22.88 -10.66
C MET A 43 -18.16 24.18 -9.97
N ASP A 44 -17.45 25.28 -10.20
CA ASP A 44 -17.57 26.55 -9.44
C ASP A 44 -18.24 27.70 -10.22
N ALA A 45 -18.94 27.41 -11.34
CA ALA A 45 -19.53 28.41 -12.24
C ALA A 45 -21.07 28.31 -12.33
N ASP A 46 -21.69 29.32 -12.97
CA ASP A 46 -23.15 29.60 -13.11
C ASP A 46 -24.07 28.37 -13.29
N ASP A 47 -25.39 28.55 -13.13
CA ASP A 47 -26.39 27.46 -13.16
C ASP A 47 -26.31 26.51 -14.39
N ALA A 48 -25.79 26.99 -15.52
CA ALA A 48 -25.54 26.18 -16.71
C ALA A 48 -24.44 25.11 -16.52
N ASP A 49 -23.39 25.39 -15.75
CA ASP A 49 -22.27 24.48 -15.49
C ASP A 49 -22.63 23.42 -14.43
N LYS A 50 -23.44 23.79 -13.42
CA LYS A 50 -24.07 22.83 -12.49
C LYS A 50 -24.94 21.81 -13.23
N SER A 51 -25.63 22.24 -14.29
CA SER A 51 -26.43 21.36 -15.15
C SER A 51 -25.55 20.33 -15.88
N LEU A 52 -24.36 20.72 -16.36
CA LEU A 52 -23.42 19.79 -17.00
C LEU A 52 -22.90 18.72 -16.03
N VAL A 53 -22.45 19.13 -14.84
CA VAL A 53 -21.94 18.22 -13.81
C VAL A 53 -23.05 17.25 -13.36
N THR A 54 -24.26 17.77 -13.12
CA THR A 54 -25.44 16.95 -12.77
C THR A 54 -25.71 15.89 -13.84
N MET A 55 -25.71 16.28 -15.12
CA MET A 55 -25.91 15.35 -16.24
C MET A 55 -24.82 14.27 -16.30
N LEU A 56 -23.56 14.65 -16.08
CA LEU A 56 -22.43 13.72 -16.09
C LEU A 56 -22.52 12.69 -14.95
N TYR A 57 -22.79 13.12 -13.72
CA TYR A 57 -23.01 12.21 -12.60
C TYR A 57 -24.19 11.28 -12.87
N ALA A 58 -25.32 11.81 -13.33
CA ALA A 58 -26.48 10.99 -13.62
C ALA A 58 -26.18 9.97 -14.74
N ASN A 59 -25.44 10.36 -15.78
CA ASN A 59 -25.11 9.48 -16.89
C ASN A 59 -24.11 8.39 -16.47
N ARG A 60 -23.09 8.74 -15.67
CA ARG A 60 -22.19 7.75 -15.07
C ARG A 60 -22.96 6.78 -14.17
N ALA A 61 -23.88 7.27 -13.34
CA ALA A 61 -24.76 6.42 -12.53
C ALA A 61 -25.55 5.42 -13.38
N SER A 62 -26.00 5.82 -14.58
CA SER A 62 -26.69 4.92 -15.50
C SER A 62 -25.77 3.81 -16.01
N SER A 63 -24.50 4.12 -16.31
CA SER A 63 -23.51 3.10 -16.67
C SER A 63 -23.21 2.18 -15.50
N LEU A 64 -23.03 2.73 -14.30
CA LEU A 64 -22.76 1.97 -13.06
C LEU A 64 -23.91 1.01 -12.73
N HIS A 65 -25.16 1.44 -12.87
CA HIS A 65 -26.34 0.57 -12.72
C HIS A 65 -26.29 -0.62 -13.68
N LYS A 66 -25.94 -0.37 -14.95
CA LYS A 66 -25.79 -1.42 -15.97
C LYS A 66 -24.63 -2.38 -15.71
N LEU A 67 -23.61 -1.92 -14.99
CA LEU A 67 -22.48 -2.74 -14.55
C LEU A 67 -22.74 -3.47 -13.22
N GLY A 68 -23.90 -3.29 -12.59
CA GLY A 68 -24.22 -3.89 -11.27
C GLY A 68 -23.57 -3.18 -10.09
N LEU A 69 -22.89 -2.05 -10.31
CA LEU A 69 -22.27 -1.21 -9.29
C LEU A 69 -23.32 -0.30 -8.65
N LEU A 70 -24.24 -0.91 -7.89
CA LEU A 70 -25.43 -0.26 -7.37
C LEU A 70 -25.13 0.77 -6.26
N VAL A 71 -24.14 0.52 -5.41
CA VAL A 71 -23.74 1.44 -4.32
C VAL A 71 -23.10 2.71 -4.91
N GLU A 72 -22.21 2.55 -5.89
CA GLU A 72 -21.60 3.63 -6.66
C GLU A 72 -22.66 4.43 -7.44
N CYS A 73 -23.63 3.74 -8.04
CA CYS A 73 -24.76 4.34 -8.73
C CYS A 73 -25.57 5.25 -7.80
N ILE A 74 -25.91 4.78 -6.58
CA ILE A 74 -26.65 5.57 -5.59
C ILE A 74 -25.85 6.80 -5.16
N ARG A 75 -24.53 6.66 -4.96
CA ARG A 75 -23.64 7.79 -4.62
C ARG A 75 -23.59 8.85 -5.71
N ASP A 76 -23.45 8.46 -6.97
CA ASP A 76 -23.48 9.41 -8.09
C ASP A 76 -24.85 10.08 -8.27
N CYS A 77 -25.94 9.33 -8.12
CA CYS A 77 -27.27 9.95 -8.14
C CYS A 77 -27.46 10.92 -6.98
N SER A 78 -26.93 10.60 -5.79
CA SER A 78 -26.98 11.48 -4.63
C SER A 78 -26.22 12.78 -4.86
N ARG A 79 -25.02 12.72 -5.47
CA ARG A 79 -24.28 13.91 -5.90
C ARG A 79 -25.09 14.74 -6.90
N ALA A 80 -25.74 14.09 -7.88
CA ALA A 80 -26.54 14.78 -8.88
C ALA A 80 -27.77 15.50 -8.28
N VAL A 81 -28.52 14.87 -7.37
CA VAL A 81 -29.71 15.50 -6.75
C VAL A 81 -29.34 16.61 -5.76
N LEU A 82 -28.16 16.54 -5.14
CA LEU A 82 -27.65 17.63 -4.30
C LEU A 82 -27.21 18.84 -5.12
N LEU A 83 -26.76 18.65 -6.37
CA LEU A 83 -26.41 19.73 -7.28
C LEU A 83 -27.64 20.36 -7.96
N SER A 84 -28.59 19.52 -8.38
CA SER A 84 -29.83 19.96 -9.04
C SER A 84 -31.00 19.09 -8.58
N PRO A 85 -31.72 19.51 -7.53
CA PRO A 85 -32.79 18.68 -6.98
C PRO A 85 -34.03 18.59 -7.89
N SER A 86 -34.18 19.49 -8.86
CA SER A 86 -35.23 19.43 -9.88
C SER A 86 -34.94 18.43 -11.02
N TYR A 87 -33.77 17.80 -11.02
CA TYR A 87 -33.39 16.86 -12.08
C TYR A 87 -34.03 15.47 -11.89
N ALA A 88 -35.27 15.32 -12.34
CA ALA A 88 -36.10 14.11 -12.19
C ALA A 88 -35.38 12.80 -12.55
N LYS A 89 -34.52 12.80 -13.58
CA LYS A 89 -33.76 11.62 -14.01
C LYS A 89 -32.80 11.08 -12.96
N ALA A 90 -32.18 11.94 -12.13
CA ALA A 90 -31.29 11.49 -11.07
C ALA A 90 -32.07 10.79 -9.95
N TRP A 91 -33.20 11.37 -9.52
CA TRP A 91 -34.12 10.73 -8.57
C TRP A 91 -34.63 9.38 -9.07
N TYR A 92 -35.10 9.32 -10.33
CA TYR A 92 -35.56 8.08 -10.94
C TYR A 92 -34.48 7.00 -10.96
N ARG A 93 -33.24 7.36 -11.35
CA ARG A 93 -32.10 6.42 -11.38
C ARG A 93 -31.73 5.94 -9.99
N ARG A 94 -31.74 6.83 -8.98
CA ARG A 94 -31.48 6.45 -7.58
C ARG A 94 -32.54 5.49 -7.05
N GLY A 95 -33.82 5.77 -7.31
CA GLY A 95 -34.93 4.92 -6.90
C GLY A 95 -34.83 3.53 -7.51
N LYS A 96 -34.47 3.44 -8.80
CA LYS A 96 -34.23 2.16 -9.47
C LYS A 96 -33.06 1.38 -8.88
N ALA A 97 -31.96 2.06 -8.55
CA ALA A 97 -30.80 1.44 -7.91
C ALA A 97 -31.14 0.94 -6.49
N ASN A 98 -31.88 1.74 -5.70
CA ASN A 98 -32.40 1.34 -4.39
C ASN A 98 -33.33 0.12 -4.48
N SER A 99 -34.22 0.07 -5.47
CA SER A 99 -35.07 -1.10 -5.73
C SER A 99 -34.25 -2.36 -6.04
N SER A 100 -33.20 -2.20 -6.86
CA SER A 100 -32.28 -3.29 -7.21
C SER A 100 -31.48 -3.81 -6.00
N MET A 101 -31.22 -2.95 -5.00
CA MET A 101 -30.60 -3.31 -3.72
C MET A 101 -31.58 -3.88 -2.68
N GLY A 102 -32.89 -3.87 -2.95
CA GLY A 102 -33.93 -4.24 -1.99
C GLY A 102 -34.35 -3.14 -1.01
N ASN A 103 -33.82 -1.92 -1.16
CA ASN A 103 -34.20 -0.74 -0.37
C ASN A 103 -35.51 -0.12 -0.91
N TYR A 104 -36.61 -0.89 -0.83
CA TYR A 104 -37.87 -0.54 -1.48
C TYR A 104 -38.51 0.76 -0.97
N GLU A 105 -38.36 1.08 0.32
CA GLU A 105 -38.90 2.31 0.91
C GLU A 105 -38.20 3.56 0.36
N ASP A 106 -36.87 3.55 0.34
CA ASP A 106 -36.07 4.61 -0.28
C ASP A 106 -36.32 4.71 -1.79
N ALA A 107 -36.52 3.57 -2.46
CA ALA A 107 -36.86 3.52 -3.88
C ALA A 107 -38.16 4.24 -4.20
N ILE A 108 -39.23 3.95 -3.45
CA ILE A 108 -40.54 4.58 -3.63
C ILE A 108 -40.46 6.07 -3.32
N ARG A 109 -39.76 6.45 -2.25
CA ARG A 109 -39.56 7.84 -1.87
C ARG A 109 -38.84 8.63 -2.96
N ASP A 110 -37.77 8.06 -3.53
CA ASP A 110 -37.03 8.65 -4.65
C ASP A 110 -37.89 8.79 -5.92
N LEU A 111 -38.70 7.78 -6.24
CA LEU A 111 -39.56 7.79 -7.42
C LEU A 111 -40.72 8.78 -7.29
N ASN A 112 -41.26 8.98 -6.09
CA ASN A 112 -42.27 10.02 -5.85
C ASN A 112 -41.69 11.42 -6.09
N VAL A 113 -40.48 11.69 -5.59
CA VAL A 113 -39.80 12.97 -5.90
C VAL A 113 -39.52 13.07 -7.40
N ALA A 114 -39.11 11.99 -8.06
CA ALA A 114 -38.93 11.99 -9.51
C ALA A 114 -40.24 12.31 -10.26
N LEU A 115 -41.38 11.80 -9.79
CA LEU A 115 -42.71 12.01 -10.36
C LEU A 115 -43.14 13.48 -10.24
N ASP A 116 -42.84 14.11 -9.10
CA ASP A 116 -43.14 15.52 -8.84
C ASP A 116 -42.32 16.45 -9.76
N MET A 117 -41.07 16.08 -10.03
CA MET A 117 -40.14 16.87 -10.86
C MET A 117 -40.27 16.60 -12.38
N GLU A 118 -40.92 15.51 -12.78
CA GLU A 118 -41.09 15.16 -14.20
C GLU A 118 -42.20 16.03 -14.83
N LEU A 119 -41.94 16.60 -16.01
CA LEU A 119 -42.89 17.47 -16.70
C LEU A 119 -43.68 16.73 -17.79
N SER A 120 -43.12 15.64 -18.32
CA SER A 120 -43.74 14.88 -19.41
C SER A 120 -44.79 13.88 -18.90
N VAL A 121 -45.97 13.89 -19.52
CA VAL A 121 -47.04 12.91 -19.23
C VAL A 121 -46.56 11.47 -19.42
N CYS A 122 -45.80 11.20 -20.49
CA CYS A 122 -45.26 9.85 -20.72
C CYS A 122 -44.13 9.49 -19.75
N GLY A 123 -43.40 10.49 -19.24
CA GLY A 123 -42.42 10.31 -18.16
C GLY A 123 -43.10 9.92 -16.86
N LYS A 124 -44.13 10.68 -16.46
CA LYS A 124 -44.93 10.40 -15.26
C LYS A 124 -45.53 8.99 -15.29
N ALA A 125 -46.15 8.60 -16.40
CA ALA A 125 -46.73 7.26 -16.55
C ALA A 125 -45.70 6.13 -16.38
N LYS A 126 -44.46 6.33 -16.87
CA LYS A 126 -43.36 5.35 -16.67
C LYS A 126 -42.95 5.26 -15.20
N ILE A 127 -42.83 6.40 -14.51
CA ILE A 127 -42.46 6.43 -13.10
C ILE A 127 -43.55 5.78 -12.25
N THR A 128 -44.83 6.06 -12.51
CA THR A 128 -45.96 5.43 -11.81
C THR A 128 -45.97 3.91 -12.00
N CYS A 129 -45.78 3.42 -13.23
CA CYS A 129 -45.68 2.00 -13.51
C CYS A 129 -44.52 1.32 -12.75
N GLU A 130 -43.37 1.99 -12.65
CA GLU A 130 -42.23 1.51 -11.88
C GLU A 130 -42.54 1.46 -10.37
N ILE A 131 -43.19 2.49 -9.82
CA ILE A 131 -43.66 2.53 -8.43
C ILE A 131 -44.61 1.36 -8.15
N ASP A 132 -45.60 1.14 -9.01
CA ASP A 132 -46.57 0.04 -8.86
C ASP A 132 -45.89 -1.33 -8.88
N THR A 133 -44.91 -1.49 -9.78
CA THR A 133 -44.09 -2.70 -9.87
C THR A 133 -43.34 -2.93 -8.56
N ILE A 134 -42.64 -1.92 -8.04
CA ILE A 134 -41.89 -1.99 -6.78
C ILE A 134 -42.82 -2.27 -5.60
N LEU A 135 -43.98 -1.62 -5.54
CA LEU A 135 -44.99 -1.86 -4.50
C LEU A 135 -45.50 -3.30 -4.52
N SER A 136 -45.70 -3.89 -5.70
CA SER A 136 -46.09 -5.30 -5.83
C SER A 136 -45.00 -6.23 -5.30
N HIS A 137 -43.72 -5.96 -5.62
CA HIS A 137 -42.58 -6.71 -5.12
C HIS A 137 -42.42 -6.57 -3.60
N TYR A 138 -42.55 -5.36 -3.08
CA TYR A 138 -42.45 -5.05 -1.65
C TYR A 138 -43.58 -5.72 -0.84
N ARG A 139 -44.82 -5.69 -1.34
CA ARG A 139 -45.95 -6.40 -0.71
C ARG A 139 -45.75 -7.91 -0.70
N ARG A 140 -45.22 -8.47 -1.79
CA ARG A 140 -44.87 -9.90 -1.87
C ARG A 140 -43.75 -10.26 -0.89
N ALA A 141 -42.70 -9.44 -0.79
CA ALA A 141 -41.61 -9.64 0.15
C ALA A 141 -42.08 -9.58 1.61
N LYS A 142 -42.97 -8.63 1.97
CA LYS A 142 -43.58 -8.55 3.30
C LYS A 142 -44.53 -9.71 3.61
N GLY A 143 -45.26 -10.22 2.61
CA GLY A 143 -46.16 -11.37 2.78
C GLY A 143 -45.45 -12.68 3.15
N THR A 144 -44.21 -12.86 2.69
CA THR A 144 -43.39 -14.05 2.99
C THR A 144 -42.73 -14.00 4.38
N ILE A 145 -42.64 -12.82 5.01
CA ILE A 145 -42.00 -12.58 6.33
C ILE A 145 -43.08 -12.47 7.41
N SER A 146 -43.93 -13.49 7.54
CA SER A 146 -44.94 -13.59 8.60
C SER A 146 -44.71 -14.74 9.59
N SER A 147 -43.49 -15.31 9.63
CA SER A 147 -43.18 -16.41 10.56
C SER A 147 -41.79 -16.42 11.21
N TRP A 148 -41.05 -15.31 11.26
CA TRP A 148 -39.83 -15.23 12.09
C TRP A 148 -39.76 -13.97 12.95
N ASP A 149 -39.16 -14.19 14.12
CA ASP A 149 -39.29 -13.47 15.38
C ASP A 149 -38.83 -12.01 15.36
N ASN A 150 -39.49 -11.18 16.16
CA ASN A 150 -39.18 -9.78 16.42
C ASN A 150 -37.92 -9.66 17.29
N SER A 151 -36.75 -9.89 16.72
CA SER A 151 -35.47 -9.42 17.26
C SER A 151 -34.39 -9.43 16.17
N SER A 152 -34.47 -8.50 15.22
CA SER A 152 -33.33 -8.19 14.37
C SER A 152 -33.28 -6.69 14.09
N GLU A 153 -32.29 -6.06 14.71
CA GLU A 153 -31.88 -4.70 14.44
C GLU A 153 -31.54 -4.52 12.95
N ARG A 154 -31.74 -3.29 12.47
CA ARG A 154 -31.43 -2.86 11.11
C ARG A 154 -29.93 -3.06 10.82
N ASN A 155 -29.57 -4.20 10.24
CA ASN A 155 -28.27 -4.39 9.61
C ASN A 155 -28.26 -3.65 8.27
N PHE A 156 -27.85 -2.37 8.33
CA PHE A 156 -27.22 -1.72 7.21
C PHE A 156 -25.99 -2.54 6.83
N GLY A 157 -26.08 -3.31 5.74
CA GLY A 157 -24.92 -3.82 5.03
C GLY A 157 -24.18 -2.64 4.40
N SER A 158 -23.51 -1.83 5.22
CA SER A 158 -22.52 -0.91 4.72
C SER A 158 -21.33 -1.75 4.28
N TYR A 159 -21.04 -1.72 2.97
CA TYR A 159 -19.65 -1.67 2.54
C TYR A 159 -19.08 -0.33 3.00
N SER A 160 -18.96 -0.20 4.31
CA SER A 160 -18.22 0.84 4.96
C SER A 160 -16.77 0.39 4.89
N ASN A 161 -15.96 1.20 4.21
CA ASN A 161 -14.58 1.38 4.63
C ASN A 161 -14.53 2.10 6.01
N SER A 162 -15.40 1.69 6.95
CA SER A 162 -15.36 2.12 8.33
C SER A 162 -14.12 1.49 8.91
N VAL A 163 -13.22 2.35 9.40
CA VAL A 163 -12.34 1.97 10.51
C VAL A 163 -13.28 1.63 11.66
N SER A 164 -13.79 0.39 11.70
CA SER A 164 -14.26 -0.17 12.96
C SER A 164 -13.00 -0.18 13.81
N MET A 165 -12.95 0.74 14.78
CA MET A 165 -11.95 0.74 15.83
C MET A 165 -12.08 -0.61 16.51
N ILE A 166 -11.28 -1.57 16.04
CA ILE A 166 -11.03 -2.78 16.78
C ILE A 166 -10.45 -2.27 18.09
N ASN A 167 -11.13 -2.59 19.17
CA ASN A 167 -10.94 -2.02 20.50
C ASN A 167 -9.61 -2.54 21.08
N GLU A 168 -8.50 -2.23 20.40
CA GLU A 168 -7.16 -2.52 20.85
C GLU A 168 -6.80 -1.53 21.97
N ALA A 169 -6.02 -2.02 22.93
CA ALA A 169 -5.49 -1.18 23.99
C ALA A 169 -4.82 0.07 23.39
N ARG A 170 -5.02 1.23 24.03
CA ARG A 170 -4.43 2.50 23.59
C ARG A 170 -2.91 2.34 23.36
N PRO A 171 -2.33 3.06 22.38
CA PRO A 171 -0.89 3.06 22.14
C PRO A 171 -0.12 3.29 23.45
N LYS A 172 0.99 2.57 23.61
CA LYS A 172 1.80 2.61 24.84
C LYS A 172 2.41 4.01 25.02
N VAL A 173 2.66 4.41 26.27
CA VAL A 173 3.32 5.69 26.55
C VAL A 173 4.79 5.57 26.16
N LEU A 174 5.14 6.16 25.01
CA LEU A 174 6.51 6.21 24.51
C LEU A 174 7.18 7.51 24.94
N HIS A 175 8.50 7.45 25.11
CA HIS A 175 9.32 8.62 25.38
C HIS A 175 10.59 8.59 24.54
N CYS A 176 11.09 9.79 24.21
CA CYS A 176 12.34 9.94 23.51
C CYS A 176 13.50 9.60 24.46
N VAL A 177 14.39 8.73 24.02
CA VAL A 177 15.63 8.35 24.72
C VAL A 177 16.84 8.77 23.91
N SER A 178 17.98 8.97 24.57
CA SER A 178 19.27 9.12 23.88
C SER A 178 19.96 7.77 23.83
N THR A 179 20.21 7.27 22.63
CA THR A 179 21.01 6.07 22.39
C THR A 179 22.48 6.49 22.20
N PRO A 180 23.44 5.80 22.82
CA PRO A 180 24.86 6.21 22.76
C PRO A 180 25.43 6.34 21.34
N THR A 181 24.95 5.53 20.40
CA THR A 181 25.49 5.45 19.02
C THR A 181 24.52 5.91 17.94
N LYS A 182 23.22 6.08 18.25
CA LYS A 182 22.18 6.43 17.25
C LYS A 182 21.48 7.77 17.55
N GLY A 183 21.90 8.50 18.58
CA GLY A 183 21.32 9.81 18.90
C GLY A 183 19.96 9.68 19.56
N ARG A 184 18.92 10.34 19.04
CA ARG A 184 17.56 10.21 19.60
C ARG A 184 16.92 8.91 19.15
N GLY A 185 16.17 8.26 20.04
CA GLY A 185 15.40 7.05 19.77
C GLY A 185 14.10 7.04 20.57
N MET A 186 13.29 6.00 20.40
CA MET A 186 12.04 5.82 21.13
C MET A 186 12.12 4.58 22.02
N ALA A 187 11.61 4.67 23.25
CA ALA A 187 11.47 3.53 24.17
C ALA A 187 10.15 3.60 24.95
N SER A 188 9.76 2.48 25.53
CA SER A 188 8.59 2.37 26.42
C SER A 188 9.02 2.32 27.88
N SER A 189 8.24 2.93 28.77
CA SER A 189 8.47 2.83 30.23
C SER A 189 7.92 1.54 30.85
N VAL A 190 7.24 0.72 30.06
CA VAL A 190 6.66 -0.56 30.46
C VAL A 190 7.00 -1.64 29.43
N ASP A 191 6.99 -2.90 29.87
CA ASP A 191 7.18 -4.04 28.98
C ASP A 191 6.12 -4.06 27.87
N ILE A 192 6.55 -4.43 26.68
CA ILE A 192 5.71 -4.58 25.49
C ILE A 192 5.68 -6.05 25.11
N ALA A 193 4.50 -6.67 25.16
CA ALA A 193 4.31 -8.03 24.68
C ALA A 193 4.42 -8.12 23.15
N GLU A 194 4.77 -9.28 22.62
CA GLU A 194 4.72 -9.56 21.18
C GLU A 194 3.33 -9.25 20.59
N ALA A 195 3.28 -8.82 19.33
CA ALA A 195 2.07 -8.46 18.58
C ALA A 195 1.27 -7.25 19.09
N SER A 196 1.84 -6.48 20.04
CA SER A 196 1.18 -5.31 20.63
C SER A 196 1.25 -4.08 19.72
N LEU A 197 0.17 -3.30 19.68
CA LEU A 197 0.18 -1.98 19.03
C LEU A 197 1.06 -1.01 19.84
N VAL A 198 2.14 -0.53 19.21
CA VAL A 198 3.14 0.36 19.81
C VAL A 198 2.79 1.82 19.55
N HIS A 199 2.53 2.16 18.28
CA HIS A 199 2.31 3.55 17.86
C HIS A 199 1.33 3.64 16.68
N THR A 200 0.63 4.77 16.58
CA THR A 200 -0.23 5.10 15.44
C THR A 200 -0.15 6.60 15.17
N GLU A 201 0.01 6.98 13.92
CA GLU A 201 0.21 8.39 13.54
C GLU A 201 -0.35 8.70 12.15
N GLU A 202 -1.13 9.78 12.07
CA GLU A 202 -1.45 10.43 10.80
C GLU A 202 -0.24 11.24 10.31
N PRO A 203 0.06 11.23 9.01
CA PRO A 203 1.24 11.88 8.50
C PRO A 203 1.11 13.39 8.66
N TYR A 204 2.20 14.02 9.10
CA TYR A 204 2.31 15.47 9.21
C TYR A 204 2.05 16.15 7.85
N ALA A 205 2.58 15.54 6.79
CA ALA A 205 2.26 15.85 5.40
C ALA A 205 2.48 14.59 4.56
N ALA A 206 1.69 14.41 3.51
CA ALA A 206 1.81 13.30 2.56
C ALA A 206 1.60 13.78 1.12
N ILE A 207 2.11 13.02 0.15
CA ILE A 207 1.87 13.19 -1.28
C ILE A 207 1.67 11.83 -1.95
N ILE A 208 0.90 11.80 -3.03
CA ILE A 208 0.78 10.65 -3.92
C ILE A 208 1.91 10.62 -4.96
N LEU A 209 2.45 9.44 -5.24
CA LEU A 209 3.48 9.24 -6.27
C LEU A 209 2.89 9.38 -7.67
N LYS A 210 3.72 9.83 -8.62
CA LYS A 210 3.28 10.22 -9.98
C LYS A 210 2.58 9.08 -10.72
N HIS A 211 3.10 7.84 -10.63
CA HIS A 211 2.51 6.66 -11.28
C HIS A 211 1.19 6.20 -10.66
N CYS A 212 0.86 6.64 -9.44
CA CYS A 212 -0.38 6.28 -8.74
C CYS A 212 -1.50 7.30 -8.90
N ARG A 213 -1.27 8.47 -9.52
CA ARG A 213 -2.25 9.57 -9.58
C ARG A 213 -3.58 9.20 -10.24
N GLU A 214 -3.56 8.29 -11.20
CA GLU A 214 -4.76 7.86 -11.92
C GLU A 214 -5.45 6.66 -11.26
N THR A 215 -4.81 6.02 -10.27
CA THR A 215 -5.26 4.76 -9.67
C THR A 215 -5.58 4.88 -8.18
N HIS A 216 -4.99 5.85 -7.47
CA HIS A 216 -5.17 6.03 -6.03
C HIS A 216 -5.65 7.45 -5.67
N CYS A 217 -6.33 7.53 -4.53
CA CYS A 217 -6.85 8.77 -3.99
C CYS A 217 -5.71 9.70 -3.58
N HIS A 218 -5.76 10.95 -4.02
CA HIS A 218 -4.75 11.97 -3.71
C HIS A 218 -4.71 12.41 -2.24
N PHE A 219 -5.70 12.03 -1.45
CA PHE A 219 -5.78 12.35 -0.03
C PHE A 219 -5.48 11.13 0.85
N CYS A 220 -6.29 10.08 0.75
CA CYS A 220 -6.18 8.90 1.63
C CYS A 220 -5.30 7.78 1.07
N LEU A 221 -4.79 7.92 -0.16
CA LEU A 221 -3.91 6.94 -0.82
C LEU A 221 -4.54 5.56 -1.09
N ASN A 222 -5.82 5.33 -0.77
CA ASN A 222 -6.52 4.10 -1.20
C ASN A 222 -6.79 4.09 -2.71
N GLU A 223 -6.98 2.91 -3.29
CA GLU A 223 -7.40 2.78 -4.70
C GLU A 223 -8.71 3.54 -5.00
N LEU A 224 -8.81 4.06 -6.22
CA LEU A 224 -9.95 4.83 -6.68
C LEU A 224 -11.12 3.89 -7.06
N PRO A 225 -12.33 4.12 -6.53
CA PRO A 225 -13.52 3.36 -6.90
C PRO A 225 -14.05 3.81 -8.26
N ALA A 226 -15.03 3.11 -8.83
CA ALA A 226 -15.62 3.48 -10.12
C ALA A 226 -16.32 4.86 -10.12
N ASP A 227 -16.80 5.33 -8.96
CA ASP A 227 -17.48 6.62 -8.79
C ASP A 227 -16.54 7.76 -8.36
N ILE A 228 -15.32 7.79 -8.92
CA ILE A 228 -14.26 8.79 -8.65
C ILE A 228 -14.82 10.21 -8.53
N VAL A 229 -14.37 10.95 -7.52
CA VAL A 229 -14.68 12.36 -7.32
C VAL A 229 -13.46 13.21 -7.73
N PRO A 230 -13.54 14.05 -8.77
CA PRO A 230 -12.42 14.91 -9.17
C PRO A 230 -12.36 16.19 -8.33
N CYS A 231 -11.20 16.84 -8.24
CA CYS A 231 -11.06 18.17 -7.65
C CYS A 231 -12.01 19.19 -8.31
N SER A 232 -12.59 20.12 -7.55
CA SER A 232 -13.45 21.19 -8.10
C SER A 232 -12.66 22.23 -8.91
N ALA A 233 -11.42 22.52 -8.49
CA ALA A 233 -10.60 23.59 -9.06
C ALA A 233 -9.62 23.13 -10.17
N CYS A 234 -9.22 21.86 -10.21
CA CYS A 234 -8.24 21.37 -11.18
C CYS A 234 -8.66 20.04 -11.83
N SER A 235 -8.00 19.69 -12.93
CA SER A 235 -8.20 18.44 -13.66
C SER A 235 -7.18 17.36 -13.31
N ILE A 236 -6.52 17.38 -12.16
CA ILE A 236 -5.51 16.36 -11.79
C ILE A 236 -5.93 15.53 -10.61
N SER A 237 -6.26 16.17 -9.49
CA SER A 237 -6.49 15.41 -8.27
C SER A 237 -7.83 14.68 -8.30
N LEU A 238 -7.77 13.42 -7.89
CA LEU A 238 -8.86 12.46 -7.87
C LEU A 238 -8.99 11.88 -6.47
N TYR A 239 -10.23 11.67 -6.05
CA TYR A 239 -10.57 11.23 -4.70
C TYR A 239 -11.54 10.06 -4.74
N CYS A 240 -11.42 9.18 -3.74
CA CYS A 240 -12.34 8.05 -3.59
C CYS A 240 -13.72 8.46 -3.06
N SER A 241 -13.82 9.66 -2.47
CA SER A 241 -15.05 10.17 -1.86
C SER A 241 -15.06 11.69 -1.84
N GLN A 242 -16.25 12.27 -1.65
CA GLN A 242 -16.41 13.69 -1.40
C GLN A 242 -15.72 14.11 -0.10
N HIS A 243 -15.76 13.27 0.94
CA HIS A 243 -15.02 13.51 2.17
C HIS A 243 -13.51 13.71 1.91
N CYS A 244 -12.87 12.81 1.17
CA CYS A 244 -11.45 12.95 0.83
C CYS A 244 -11.16 14.19 -0.03
N GLN A 245 -12.07 14.57 -0.94
CA GLN A 245 -11.97 15.80 -1.72
C GLN A 245 -11.99 17.03 -0.81
N GLU A 246 -12.96 17.11 0.12
CA GLU A 246 -13.11 18.22 1.06
C GLU A 246 -11.93 18.33 2.03
N GLN A 247 -11.48 17.20 2.60
CA GLN A 247 -10.33 17.17 3.51
C GLN A 247 -9.04 17.65 2.85
N SER A 248 -8.87 17.40 1.54
CA SER A 248 -7.70 17.88 0.80
C SER A 248 -7.72 19.39 0.47
N GLY A 249 -8.78 20.10 0.89
CA GLY A 249 -9.00 21.51 0.58
C GLY A 249 -9.85 21.77 -0.66
N GLY A 250 -10.60 20.77 -1.13
CA GLY A 250 -11.66 20.97 -2.11
C GLY A 250 -12.78 21.80 -1.49
N HIS A 251 -13.06 22.97 -2.06
CA HIS A 251 -14.31 23.67 -1.77
C HIS A 251 -15.37 23.14 -2.74
N ILE A 252 -16.39 22.48 -2.19
CA ILE A 252 -17.75 22.70 -2.69
C ILE A 252 -18.19 23.95 -1.93
N GLY A 253 -18.80 24.92 -2.60
CA GLY A 253 -19.40 26.07 -1.94
C GLY A 253 -20.12 25.61 -0.67
N SER A 254 -19.85 26.30 0.44
CA SER A 254 -20.45 26.09 1.76
C SER A 254 -21.89 25.59 1.70
N SER A 255 -22.25 24.75 2.68
CA SER A 255 -23.60 24.37 3.09
C SER A 255 -24.70 25.33 2.63
N PRO A 256 -25.87 24.82 2.22
CA PRO A 256 -26.91 25.54 1.48
C PRO A 256 -27.46 26.74 2.28
N ASN A 257 -26.75 27.86 2.22
CA ASN A 257 -27.27 29.19 2.49
C ASN A 257 -27.43 29.97 1.18
N ASN A 258 -27.63 29.26 0.06
CA ASN A 258 -28.11 29.86 -1.18
C ASN A 258 -29.60 29.60 -1.30
N SER A 259 -30.37 30.57 -0.82
CA SER A 259 -31.82 30.69 -1.02
C SER A 259 -32.26 30.68 -2.49
N SER A 260 -31.33 30.70 -3.46
CA SER A 260 -31.61 30.68 -4.90
C SER A 260 -31.66 29.29 -5.56
N VAL A 261 -31.10 28.23 -4.95
CA VAL A 261 -31.15 26.87 -5.55
C VAL A 261 -32.49 26.18 -5.28
N PHE A 262 -33.22 26.63 -4.27
CA PHE A 262 -34.45 26.01 -3.76
C PHE A 262 -35.74 26.71 -4.17
N GLU A 263 -35.69 27.68 -5.09
CA GLU A 263 -36.85 28.55 -5.41
C GLU A 263 -38.11 27.82 -5.94
N ASN A 264 -38.09 26.49 -6.15
CA ASN A 264 -39.24 25.71 -6.62
C ASN A 264 -39.37 24.30 -5.99
N ILE A 265 -38.84 24.05 -4.79
CA ILE A 265 -38.84 22.70 -4.17
C ILE A 265 -39.66 22.69 -2.87
N SER A 266 -40.42 21.61 -2.62
CA SER A 266 -41.20 21.45 -1.37
C SER A 266 -40.29 21.31 -0.15
N LYS A 267 -40.73 21.82 1.02
CA LYS A 267 -40.04 21.64 2.32
C LYS A 267 -39.78 20.17 2.66
N ASP A 268 -40.64 19.26 2.21
CA ASP A 268 -40.46 17.82 2.42
C ASP A 268 -39.25 17.27 1.64
N VAL A 269 -39.03 17.78 0.41
CA VAL A 269 -37.88 17.42 -0.41
C VAL A 269 -36.60 18.06 0.13
N GLU A 270 -36.65 19.29 0.64
CA GLU A 270 -35.52 19.92 1.34
C GLU A 270 -35.08 19.11 2.56
N LYS A 271 -36.03 18.66 3.39
CA LYS A 271 -35.75 17.79 4.52
C LYS A 271 -35.14 16.46 4.06
N TYR A 272 -35.66 15.88 2.97
CA TYR A 272 -35.11 14.64 2.44
C TYR A 272 -33.68 14.82 1.90
N LEU A 273 -33.38 15.93 1.24
CA LEU A 273 -32.02 16.30 0.82
C LEU A 273 -31.05 16.44 2.01
N ALA A 274 -31.51 16.99 3.13
CA ALA A 274 -30.72 17.03 4.36
C ALA A 274 -30.44 15.61 4.91
N GLU A 275 -31.43 14.71 4.88
CA GLU A 275 -31.24 13.29 5.25
C GLU A 275 -30.24 12.58 4.34
N ILE A 276 -30.31 12.80 3.02
CA ILE A 276 -29.35 12.25 2.04
C ILE A 276 -27.94 12.78 2.32
N THR A 277 -27.81 14.07 2.63
CA THR A 277 -26.52 14.69 2.98
C THR A 277 -25.96 14.11 4.27
N LEU A 278 -26.79 13.96 5.29
CA LEU A 278 -26.44 13.32 6.55
C LEU A 278 -26.05 11.86 6.35
N ALA A 279 -26.79 11.07 5.59
CA ALA A 279 -26.44 9.68 5.27
C ALA A 279 -25.14 9.59 4.46
N SER A 280 -24.91 10.53 3.54
CA SER A 280 -23.65 10.66 2.79
C SER A 280 -22.47 11.04 3.70
N ASN A 281 -22.73 11.67 4.86
CA ASN A 281 -21.74 12.09 5.84
C ASN A 281 -21.59 11.12 7.03
N LEU A 282 -22.63 10.35 7.39
CA LEU A 282 -22.65 9.42 8.54
C LEU A 282 -21.77 8.18 8.30
N GLY A 283 -21.44 7.86 7.05
CA GLY A 283 -20.39 6.88 6.72
C GLY A 283 -18.97 7.34 7.06
N TYR A 284 -18.80 8.58 7.54
CA TYR A 284 -17.49 9.26 7.66
C TYR A 284 -17.26 9.98 8.99
N ILE A 285 -18.10 9.75 10.01
CA ILE A 285 -17.83 10.28 11.36
C ILE A 285 -16.81 9.36 12.04
N VAL A 286 -15.53 9.58 11.78
CA VAL A 286 -14.49 9.25 12.75
C VAL A 286 -14.63 10.28 13.88
N ALA A 287 -15.07 9.82 15.04
CA ALA A 287 -15.00 10.59 16.27
C ALA A 287 -13.51 10.78 16.61
N GLY A 288 -12.97 11.98 16.40
CA GLY A 288 -11.58 12.27 16.69
C GLY A 288 -11.17 13.70 16.38
N ALA A 289 -11.39 14.59 17.36
CA ALA A 289 -10.78 15.91 17.53
C ALA A 289 -11.00 16.97 16.43
N ASN A 290 -10.93 18.24 16.83
CA ASN A 290 -10.74 19.39 15.94
C ASN A 290 -9.45 19.19 15.13
N ILE A 291 -9.50 18.43 14.04
CA ILE A 291 -8.41 18.34 13.08
C ILE A 291 -8.50 19.61 12.25
N ASP A 292 -7.51 20.49 12.40
CA ASP A 292 -7.31 21.63 11.53
C ASP A 292 -7.50 21.18 10.08
N ARG A 293 -8.45 21.77 9.35
CA ARG A 293 -8.66 21.45 7.93
C ARG A 293 -7.43 21.86 7.13
N ILE A 294 -6.46 20.97 6.99
CA ILE A 294 -5.24 21.23 6.23
C ILE A 294 -5.60 21.15 4.75
N THR A 295 -5.58 22.29 4.06
CA THR A 295 -5.80 22.33 2.61
C THR A 295 -4.55 21.87 1.86
N GLU A 296 -4.31 20.56 1.83
CA GLU A 296 -3.08 19.96 1.27
C GLU A 296 -2.89 20.19 -0.23
N HIS A 297 -3.98 20.31 -1.00
CA HIS A 297 -3.92 20.40 -2.46
C HIS A 297 -4.21 21.81 -3.00
N LYS A 298 -4.86 22.68 -2.22
CA LYS A 298 -5.40 23.98 -2.71
C LYS A 298 -4.35 24.89 -3.38
N HIS A 299 -3.12 24.88 -2.88
CA HIS A 299 -1.99 25.67 -3.39
C HIS A 299 -1.28 25.05 -4.61
N GLU A 300 -1.69 23.85 -4.99
CA GLU A 300 -1.26 23.11 -6.18
C GLU A 300 -2.27 23.29 -7.35
N CYS A 301 -3.42 23.95 -7.08
CA CYS A 301 -4.48 24.25 -8.04
C CYS A 301 -4.29 25.60 -8.76
N GLY A 302 -5.14 25.87 -9.76
CA GLY A 302 -5.31 27.23 -10.29
C GLY A 302 -4.27 27.66 -11.34
N GLY A 303 -3.82 26.75 -12.19
CA GLY A 303 -2.97 27.07 -13.35
C GLY A 303 -1.46 26.96 -13.12
N VAL A 304 -1.01 26.63 -11.91
CA VAL A 304 0.43 26.40 -11.61
C VAL A 304 0.65 24.92 -11.31
N HIS A 305 1.23 24.19 -12.27
CA HIS A 305 1.36 22.74 -12.15
C HIS A 305 2.77 22.27 -11.74
N TRP A 306 3.38 22.98 -10.80
CA TRP A 306 4.71 22.65 -10.31
C TRP A 306 4.80 21.23 -9.70
N PRO A 307 3.75 20.60 -9.11
CA PRO A 307 3.83 19.22 -8.64
C PRO A 307 3.90 18.15 -9.74
N VAL A 308 3.59 18.47 -11.00
CA VAL A 308 3.83 17.54 -12.11
C VAL A 308 5.30 17.49 -12.47
N VAL A 309 5.99 18.62 -12.38
CA VAL A 309 7.38 18.75 -12.82
C VAL A 309 8.34 18.37 -11.70
N LEU A 310 8.16 18.94 -10.50
CA LEU A 310 9.12 18.77 -9.40
C LEU A 310 9.15 17.31 -8.88
N PRO A 311 10.28 16.88 -8.28
CA PRO A 311 10.36 15.61 -7.56
C PRO A 311 9.41 15.57 -6.36
N SER A 312 9.03 14.36 -5.96
CA SER A 312 8.08 14.10 -4.87
C SER A 312 8.48 14.78 -3.55
N GLU A 313 9.74 14.69 -3.16
CA GLU A 313 10.31 15.26 -1.94
C GLU A 313 10.16 16.80 -1.92
N ILE A 314 10.28 17.43 -3.10
CA ILE A 314 10.17 18.88 -3.25
C ILE A 314 8.71 19.32 -3.17
N VAL A 315 7.78 18.51 -3.70
CA VAL A 315 6.34 18.73 -3.53
C VAL A 315 5.93 18.60 -2.07
N LEU A 316 6.44 17.58 -1.40
CA LEU A 316 6.22 17.38 0.04
C LEU A 316 6.76 18.55 0.86
N ALA A 317 7.94 19.07 0.52
CA ALA A 317 8.49 20.29 1.13
C ALA A 317 7.55 21.48 0.93
N GLY A 318 6.99 21.65 -0.27
CA GLY A 318 6.00 22.69 -0.55
C GLY A 318 4.76 22.60 0.35
N ARG A 319 4.21 21.40 0.53
CA ARG A 319 3.06 21.17 1.43
C ARG A 319 3.38 21.54 2.87
N ILE A 320 4.57 21.19 3.37
CA ILE A 320 5.02 21.51 4.73
C ILE A 320 5.22 23.02 4.92
N LEU A 321 5.79 23.71 3.93
CA LEU A 321 5.94 25.16 3.95
C LEU A 321 4.59 25.86 3.97
N VAL A 322 3.65 25.42 3.15
CA VAL A 322 2.29 25.97 3.12
C VAL A 322 1.56 25.75 4.43
N LYS A 323 1.66 24.55 5.02
CA LYS A 323 1.10 24.26 6.34
C LYS A 323 1.64 25.24 7.40
N SER A 324 2.95 25.46 7.41
CA SER A 324 3.61 26.42 8.32
C SER A 324 3.18 27.87 8.09
N ILE A 325 2.89 28.26 6.83
CA ILE A 325 2.39 29.59 6.49
C ILE A 325 0.95 29.78 7.00
N GLU A 326 0.08 28.81 6.80
CA GLU A 326 -1.32 28.87 7.22
C GLU A 326 -1.46 28.87 8.75
N GLN A 327 -0.66 28.08 9.47
CA GLN A 327 -0.61 28.10 10.94
C GLN A 327 -0.19 29.48 11.48
N ARG A 328 0.81 30.13 10.85
CA ARG A 328 1.23 31.50 11.23
C ARG A 328 0.15 32.55 11.07
N LYS A 329 -0.73 32.42 10.06
CA LYS A 329 -1.87 33.35 9.92
C LYS A 329 -2.85 33.26 11.10
N GLN A 330 -2.87 32.11 11.79
CA GLN A 330 -3.76 31.86 12.92
C GLN A 330 -3.10 32.18 14.28
N SER A 331 -1.77 32.08 14.40
CA SER A 331 -1.01 32.37 15.63
C SER A 331 -0.09 33.59 15.50
N SER A 332 -0.36 34.68 16.25
CA SER A 332 0.38 35.95 16.13
C SER A 332 1.81 35.98 16.70
N TRP A 333 2.40 34.85 17.10
CA TRP A 333 3.59 34.83 18.00
C TRP A 333 4.87 34.19 17.42
N THR A 334 4.92 33.73 16.17
CA THR A 334 6.10 33.03 15.62
C THR A 334 6.83 33.80 14.50
N THR A 335 8.14 34.04 14.71
CA THR A 335 9.02 34.77 13.77
C THR A 335 9.82 33.87 12.81
N LYS A 336 9.78 32.53 12.97
CA LYS A 336 10.43 31.58 12.05
C LYS A 336 9.56 31.36 10.80
N LEU A 337 10.17 31.31 9.61
CA LEU A 337 9.49 31.06 8.33
C LEU A 337 8.90 29.65 8.24
N ILE A 338 9.59 28.69 8.86
CA ILE A 338 9.27 27.26 8.92
C ILE A 338 9.17 26.89 10.40
N GLU A 339 8.05 26.30 10.83
CA GLU A 339 8.02 25.62 12.13
C GLU A 339 8.99 24.45 12.04
N SER A 340 10.02 24.46 12.89
CA SER A 340 11.06 23.43 12.85
C SER A 340 10.44 22.07 13.08
N LEU A 341 10.52 21.17 12.09
CA LEU A 341 10.20 19.75 12.29
C LEU A 341 11.14 19.10 13.30
N ASP A 342 12.30 19.73 13.54
CA ASP A 342 13.35 19.23 14.43
C ASP A 342 13.78 17.79 14.06
N LEU A 343 13.71 17.44 12.77
CA LEU A 343 14.13 16.14 12.25
C LEU A 343 15.61 16.17 11.85
N PHE A 344 16.23 14.99 11.81
CA PHE A 344 17.63 14.84 11.43
C PHE A 344 17.87 15.24 9.96
N HIS A 345 19.04 15.79 9.63
CA HIS A 345 19.45 16.06 8.25
C HIS A 345 20.93 15.77 8.07
N ASN A 346 21.32 15.35 6.87
CA ASN A 346 22.70 15.01 6.53
C ASN A 346 23.37 16.05 5.60
N TYR A 347 22.84 17.27 5.54
CA TYR A 347 23.34 18.32 4.64
C TYR A 347 24.87 18.52 4.71
N ALA A 348 25.48 18.44 5.89
CA ALA A 348 26.93 18.62 6.04
C ALA A 348 27.72 17.55 5.27
N GLN A 349 27.26 16.31 5.30
CA GLN A 349 27.89 15.12 4.71
C GLN A 349 27.63 14.98 3.20
N MET A 350 26.68 15.74 2.62
CA MET A 350 26.34 15.64 1.20
C MET A 350 27.46 16.12 0.26
N THR A 351 27.51 15.52 -0.94
CA THR A 351 28.42 15.94 -2.02
C THR A 351 28.09 17.37 -2.52
N PRO A 352 29.06 18.09 -3.12
CA PRO A 352 28.81 19.40 -3.71
C PRO A 352 27.68 19.42 -4.76
N GLU A 353 27.56 18.37 -5.56
CA GLU A 353 26.54 18.23 -6.61
C GLU A 353 25.15 18.12 -5.98
N SER A 354 25.03 17.31 -4.93
CA SER A 354 23.76 17.13 -4.21
C SER A 354 23.36 18.42 -3.48
N LYS A 355 24.34 19.16 -2.92
CA LYS A 355 24.10 20.47 -2.31
C LYS A 355 23.60 21.48 -3.34
N LEU A 356 24.22 21.53 -4.52
CA LEU A 356 23.78 22.40 -5.62
C LEU A 356 22.36 22.08 -6.06
N GLU A 357 22.04 20.78 -6.21
CA GLU A 357 20.70 20.31 -6.56
C GLU A 357 19.64 20.81 -5.57
N LEU A 358 19.90 20.68 -4.26
CA LEU A 358 19.01 21.17 -3.21
C LEU A 358 18.79 22.69 -3.27
N HIS A 359 19.83 23.46 -3.59
CA HIS A 359 19.71 24.91 -3.74
C HIS A 359 18.85 25.28 -4.93
N ILE A 360 19.02 24.61 -6.07
CA ILE A 360 18.21 24.82 -7.27
C ILE A 360 16.73 24.52 -6.96
N TYR A 361 16.43 23.35 -6.36
CA TYR A 361 15.05 23.02 -6.00
C TYR A 361 14.45 24.00 -4.98
N SER A 362 15.23 24.42 -3.98
CA SER A 362 14.80 25.41 -3.00
C SER A 362 14.39 26.73 -3.66
N ILE A 363 15.21 27.24 -4.60
CA ILE A 363 14.92 28.48 -5.32
C ILE A 363 13.66 28.33 -6.18
N VAL A 364 13.57 27.22 -6.94
CA VAL A 364 12.42 26.96 -7.82
C VAL A 364 11.13 26.82 -7.00
N LEU A 365 11.15 26.03 -5.93
CA LEU A 365 10.00 25.85 -5.04
C LEU A 365 9.56 27.17 -4.41
N SER A 366 10.53 27.94 -3.90
CA SER A 366 10.28 29.25 -3.30
C SER A 366 9.61 30.20 -4.30
N TYR A 367 10.09 30.23 -5.55
CA TYR A 367 9.49 31.02 -6.62
C TYR A 367 8.06 30.56 -6.96
N CYS A 368 7.82 29.25 -7.02
CA CYS A 368 6.49 28.68 -7.24
C CYS A 368 5.51 29.09 -6.14
N LEU A 369 5.92 29.04 -4.88
CA LEU A 369 5.07 29.39 -3.73
C LEU A 369 4.86 30.91 -3.61
N GLN A 370 5.86 31.73 -3.93
CA GLN A 370 5.74 33.19 -3.90
C GLN A 370 4.64 33.70 -4.84
N ARG A 371 4.43 33.05 -5.99
CA ARG A 371 3.34 33.40 -6.92
C ARG A 371 1.95 33.27 -6.28
N TYR A 372 1.77 32.36 -5.33
CA TYR A 372 0.49 32.11 -4.67
C TYR A 372 0.35 32.87 -3.35
N TYR A 373 1.43 32.95 -2.56
CA TYR A 373 1.41 33.53 -1.21
C TYR A 373 2.01 34.94 -1.12
N GLY A 374 2.50 35.50 -2.23
CA GLY A 374 2.98 36.88 -2.31
C GLY A 374 4.13 37.19 -1.35
N SER A 375 4.03 38.33 -0.65
CA SER A 375 5.03 38.84 0.30
C SER A 375 5.19 38.02 1.59
N VAL A 376 4.33 37.02 1.83
CA VAL A 376 4.39 36.15 3.02
C VAL A 376 5.59 35.20 2.98
N PHE A 377 6.16 34.97 1.78
CA PHE A 377 7.37 34.17 1.58
C PHE A 377 8.49 35.03 0.96
N PRO A 378 9.35 35.67 1.78
CA PRO A 378 10.43 36.50 1.26
C PRO A 378 11.54 35.64 0.63
N LEU A 379 11.87 35.90 -0.64
CA LEU A 379 13.01 35.28 -1.33
C LEU A 379 14.32 35.92 -0.85
N THR A 380 14.78 35.51 0.33
CA THR A 380 16.07 35.91 0.90
C THR A 380 17.00 34.71 0.97
N GLY A 381 18.31 34.97 1.08
CA GLY A 381 19.30 33.89 1.27
C GLY A 381 18.98 33.01 2.48
N THR A 382 18.47 33.59 3.57
CA THR A 382 18.07 32.86 4.78
C THR A 382 16.87 31.95 4.56
N SER A 383 15.84 32.42 3.85
CA SER A 383 14.67 31.60 3.48
C SER A 383 15.09 30.40 2.62
N VAL A 384 15.95 30.63 1.62
CA VAL A 384 16.46 29.56 0.75
C VAL A 384 17.25 28.53 1.55
N SER A 385 18.12 28.96 2.47
CA SER A 385 18.87 28.04 3.35
C SER A 385 17.93 27.22 4.24
N GLN A 386 16.86 27.81 4.78
CA GLN A 386 15.88 27.09 5.58
C GLN A 386 15.14 26.03 4.76
N VAL A 387 14.78 26.33 3.50
CA VAL A 387 14.15 25.35 2.60
C VAL A 387 15.13 24.25 2.20
N VAL A 388 16.41 24.55 1.99
CA VAL A 388 17.45 23.54 1.74
C VAL A 388 17.54 22.55 2.90
N ILE A 389 17.56 23.05 4.14
CA ILE A 389 17.57 22.20 5.33
C ILE A 389 16.28 21.37 5.43
N LEU A 390 15.12 21.97 5.16
CA LEU A 390 13.85 21.24 5.14
C LEU A 390 13.85 20.10 4.11
N ILE A 391 14.33 20.35 2.88
CA ILE A 391 14.42 19.30 1.86
C ILE A 391 15.41 18.21 2.30
N SER A 392 16.54 18.57 2.91
CA SER A 392 17.49 17.59 3.46
C SER A 392 16.87 16.75 4.57
N GLN A 393 16.06 17.35 5.46
CA GLN A 393 15.27 16.60 6.45
C GLN A 393 14.30 15.63 5.78
N ILE A 394 13.56 16.09 4.76
CA ILE A 394 12.58 15.24 4.08
C ILE A 394 13.25 14.05 3.39
N LYS A 395 14.38 14.27 2.70
CA LYS A 395 15.12 13.19 2.02
C LYS A 395 15.51 12.05 2.98
N VAL A 396 15.84 12.36 4.23
CA VAL A 396 16.27 11.37 5.22
C VAL A 396 15.13 10.76 6.04
N ASN A 397 14.05 11.52 6.27
CA ASN A 397 13.00 11.12 7.23
C ASN A 397 11.67 10.71 6.59
N SER A 398 11.50 10.92 5.27
CA SER A 398 10.26 10.57 4.60
C SER A 398 10.10 9.06 4.45
N MET A 399 8.89 8.58 4.72
CA MET A 399 8.51 7.18 4.60
C MET A 399 7.66 6.98 3.35
N ALA A 400 7.99 5.95 2.58
CA ALA A 400 7.14 5.49 1.49
C ALA A 400 5.89 4.81 2.06
N VAL A 401 4.70 5.32 1.71
CA VAL A 401 3.43 4.67 2.06
C VAL A 401 3.19 3.54 1.06
N VAL A 402 3.11 2.32 1.58
CA VAL A 402 2.99 1.09 0.79
C VAL A 402 1.62 0.47 1.03
N HIS A 403 0.94 0.11 -0.06
CA HIS A 403 -0.26 -0.70 -0.03
C HIS A 403 0.04 -2.12 -0.51
N MET A 404 -0.58 -3.10 0.13
CA MET A 404 -0.56 -4.49 -0.31
C MET A 404 -1.64 -4.68 -1.37
N LYS A 405 -1.26 -5.16 -2.54
CA LYS A 405 -2.18 -5.51 -3.62
C LYS A 405 -2.19 -7.02 -3.82
N SER A 406 -3.36 -7.64 -3.84
CA SER A 406 -3.52 -9.03 -4.25
C SER A 406 -3.82 -9.12 -5.74
N VAL A 407 -3.06 -9.93 -6.47
CA VAL A 407 -3.16 -10.04 -7.94
C VAL A 407 -4.49 -10.67 -8.41
N ASP A 408 -5.26 -11.28 -7.49
CA ASP A 408 -6.58 -11.84 -7.80
C ASP A 408 -7.72 -10.80 -7.92
N GLU A 409 -7.45 -9.52 -7.61
CA GLU A 409 -8.40 -8.42 -7.82
C GLU A 409 -8.14 -7.70 -9.15
N TYR A 410 -8.62 -8.30 -10.25
CA TYR A 410 -9.03 -7.52 -11.42
C TYR A 410 -10.49 -7.79 -11.77
N GLY A 411 -11.33 -6.86 -11.33
CA GLY A 411 -12.55 -6.46 -12.01
C GLY A 411 -13.85 -6.74 -11.24
N PRO A 412 -14.79 -5.77 -11.16
CA PRO A 412 -16.17 -6.03 -10.76
C PRO A 412 -16.93 -6.74 -11.88
N LEU A 413 -16.43 -7.90 -12.32
CA LEU A 413 -17.03 -8.73 -13.37
C LEU A 413 -16.57 -10.18 -13.18
N LYS A 414 -17.15 -10.89 -12.19
CA LYS A 414 -17.30 -12.34 -12.29
C LYS A 414 -18.80 -12.64 -12.40
N GLN A 415 -19.20 -13.25 -13.51
CA GLN A 415 -20.48 -13.94 -13.58
C GLN A 415 -20.47 -15.06 -12.51
N PRO A 416 -21.58 -15.30 -11.81
CA PRO A 416 -21.66 -16.40 -10.86
C PRO A 416 -21.50 -17.73 -11.62
N GLY A 417 -20.36 -18.42 -11.43
CA GLY A 417 -20.15 -19.76 -11.99
C GLY A 417 -18.73 -20.14 -12.43
N LEU A 418 -17.74 -19.23 -12.44
CA LEU A 418 -16.36 -19.58 -12.82
C LEU A 418 -15.42 -19.54 -11.61
N GLN A 419 -14.99 -20.72 -11.13
CA GLN A 419 -13.96 -20.87 -10.11
C GLN A 419 -12.66 -20.19 -10.58
N SER A 420 -12.10 -19.28 -9.79
CA SER A 420 -10.78 -18.72 -10.09
C SER A 420 -9.69 -19.68 -9.64
N SER A 421 -9.09 -20.34 -10.63
CA SER A 421 -7.89 -21.15 -10.49
C SER A 421 -6.60 -20.29 -10.49
N GLY A 422 -6.59 -19.19 -9.73
CA GLY A 422 -5.49 -18.22 -9.70
C GLY A 422 -4.70 -18.30 -8.39
N VAL A 423 -3.38 -18.11 -8.45
CA VAL A 423 -2.51 -18.03 -7.27
C VAL A 423 -2.57 -16.63 -6.68
N THR A 424 -2.82 -16.55 -5.38
CA THR A 424 -2.81 -15.28 -4.66
C THR A 424 -1.38 -14.81 -4.40
N ASN A 425 -0.95 -13.81 -5.17
CA ASN A 425 0.31 -13.10 -4.95
C ASN A 425 0.10 -11.79 -4.19
N VAL A 426 1.06 -11.45 -3.32
CA VAL A 426 1.08 -10.19 -2.55
C VAL A 426 2.13 -9.25 -3.15
N GLU A 427 1.67 -8.17 -3.77
CA GLU A 427 2.53 -7.11 -4.30
C GLU A 427 2.56 -5.92 -3.34
N GLN A 428 3.75 -5.40 -3.06
CA GLN A 428 3.94 -4.14 -2.33
C GLN A 428 3.98 -2.96 -3.31
N VAL A 429 2.89 -2.20 -3.38
CA VAL A 429 2.80 -1.02 -4.24
C VAL A 429 3.15 0.22 -3.43
N ARG A 430 4.23 0.93 -3.82
CA ARG A 430 4.53 2.26 -3.26
C ARG A 430 3.55 3.27 -3.84
N VAL A 431 2.70 3.84 -2.97
CA VAL A 431 1.61 4.74 -3.38
C VAL A 431 1.93 6.21 -3.08
N GLY A 432 2.58 6.48 -1.96
CA GLY A 432 2.81 7.84 -1.50
C GLY A 432 4.15 8.02 -0.79
N LEU A 433 4.46 9.27 -0.48
CA LEU A 433 5.58 9.68 0.36
C LEU A 433 5.05 10.59 1.47
N ALA A 434 5.44 10.35 2.71
CA ALA A 434 4.92 11.07 3.86
C ALA A 434 5.97 11.31 4.95
N ILE A 435 5.75 12.34 5.77
CA ILE A 435 6.52 12.60 7.00
C ILE A 435 5.66 12.25 8.21
N TYR A 436 6.20 11.42 9.09
CA TYR A 436 5.60 11.06 10.38
C TYR A 436 6.56 11.55 11.46
N SER A 437 6.20 12.64 12.14
CA SER A 437 7.10 13.31 13.09
C SER A 437 7.59 12.38 14.19
N THR A 438 6.70 11.56 14.75
CA THR A 438 7.09 10.58 15.79
C THR A 438 7.65 9.30 15.16
N GLY A 439 7.07 8.85 14.05
CA GLY A 439 7.54 7.72 13.26
C GLY A 439 9.01 7.85 12.83
N SER A 440 9.49 9.06 12.54
CA SER A 440 10.89 9.33 12.18
C SER A 440 11.88 9.26 13.36
N LEU A 441 11.42 9.10 14.61
CA LEU A 441 12.28 8.97 15.80
C LEU A 441 12.66 7.51 16.11
N PHE A 442 12.03 6.53 15.47
CA PHE A 442 12.38 5.12 15.67
C PHE A 442 13.64 4.78 14.87
N ASN A 443 14.70 4.38 15.55
CA ASN A 443 15.99 4.09 14.93
C ASN A 443 15.99 2.80 14.12
N HIS A 444 17.03 2.64 13.31
CA HIS A 444 17.24 1.45 12.51
C HIS A 444 17.87 0.28 13.31
N SER A 445 17.37 -0.94 13.08
CA SER A 445 18.07 -2.21 13.30
C SER A 445 17.95 -3.13 12.08
N CYS A 446 19.01 -3.88 11.77
CA CYS A 446 18.97 -4.95 10.77
C CYS A 446 18.22 -6.20 11.27
N GLN A 447 17.97 -6.26 12.58
CA GLN A 447 17.11 -7.23 13.26
C GLN A 447 16.14 -6.43 14.15
N PRO A 448 15.05 -5.92 13.57
CA PRO A 448 14.13 -5.02 14.27
C PRO A 448 13.30 -5.77 15.31
N ASN A 449 12.84 -5.04 16.34
CA ASN A 449 11.90 -5.55 17.35
C ASN A 449 10.47 -5.00 17.18
N ILE A 450 10.31 -4.06 16.24
CA ILE A 450 9.03 -3.51 15.81
C ILE A 450 8.89 -3.54 14.28
N HIS A 451 7.64 -3.60 13.81
CA HIS A 451 7.27 -3.60 12.41
C HIS A 451 6.30 -2.46 12.11
N ALA A 452 6.55 -1.75 11.01
CA ALA A 452 5.72 -0.66 10.52
C ALA A 452 4.89 -1.09 9.31
N TYR A 453 3.62 -0.75 9.28
CA TYR A 453 2.73 -0.91 8.14
C TYR A 453 1.75 0.27 8.03
N PHE A 454 1.04 0.34 6.90
CA PHE A 454 0.11 1.43 6.62
C PHE A 454 -1.31 0.90 6.42
N LEU A 455 -2.29 1.63 6.95
CA LEU A 455 -3.66 1.57 6.49
C LEU A 455 -4.03 2.93 5.94
N SER A 456 -4.45 2.99 4.67
CA SER A 456 -4.63 4.27 4.00
C SER A 456 -3.33 5.08 4.08
N ARG A 457 -3.37 6.28 4.66
CA ARG A 457 -2.19 7.13 4.88
C ARG A 457 -1.65 7.07 6.31
N THR A 458 -2.22 6.26 7.19
CA THR A 458 -1.89 6.22 8.61
C THR A 458 -0.78 5.20 8.87
N LEU A 459 0.25 5.59 9.62
CA LEU A 459 1.32 4.72 10.08
C LEU A 459 0.88 3.93 11.32
N PHE A 460 1.07 2.62 11.29
CA PHE A 460 0.93 1.74 12.44
C PHE A 460 2.26 1.05 12.73
N ILE A 461 2.63 0.94 14.00
CA ILE A 461 3.82 0.24 14.45
C ILE A 461 3.42 -0.80 15.51
N ARG A 462 3.89 -2.03 15.36
CA ARG A 462 3.64 -3.14 16.30
C ARG A 462 4.94 -3.79 16.73
N SER A 463 4.96 -4.35 17.94
CA SER A 463 6.06 -5.22 18.38
C SER A 463 5.97 -6.57 17.70
N ILE A 464 7.12 -7.09 17.27
CA ILE A 464 7.23 -8.43 16.68
C ILE A 464 7.91 -9.44 17.61
N GLU A 465 8.28 -8.99 18.80
CA GLU A 465 8.82 -9.77 19.90
C GLU A 465 8.47 -9.10 21.24
N PHE A 466 8.80 -9.76 22.34
CA PHE A 466 8.69 -9.16 23.66
C PHE A 466 9.83 -8.14 23.87
N VAL A 467 9.50 -6.91 24.28
CA VAL A 467 10.48 -5.84 24.52
C VAL A 467 10.39 -5.39 25.97
N VAL A 468 11.51 -5.42 26.68
CA VAL A 468 11.63 -5.00 28.09
C VAL A 468 11.50 -3.48 28.20
N ALA A 469 10.91 -2.99 29.29
CA ALA A 469 10.86 -1.56 29.60
C ALA A 469 12.25 -0.90 29.53
N GLY A 470 12.33 0.24 28.85
CA GLY A 470 13.55 1.02 28.67
C GLY A 470 14.40 0.64 27.45
N GLU A 471 14.18 -0.53 26.85
CA GLU A 471 14.89 -0.94 25.64
C GLU A 471 14.48 -0.08 24.42
N PRO A 472 15.42 0.26 23.51
CA PRO A 472 15.11 0.97 22.29
C PRO A 472 14.16 0.19 21.37
N LEU A 473 13.18 0.88 20.81
CA LEU A 473 12.29 0.37 19.78
C LEU A 473 12.86 0.71 18.41
N GLU A 474 13.19 -0.31 17.62
CA GLU A 474 13.96 -0.17 16.38
C GLU A 474 13.28 -0.84 15.18
N LEU A 475 13.12 -0.08 14.10
CA LEU A 475 12.55 -0.51 12.82
C LEU A 475 13.65 -0.92 11.84
N SER A 476 13.28 -1.61 10.76
CA SER A 476 14.16 -1.68 9.60
C SER A 476 13.82 -0.57 8.60
N TYR A 477 14.84 0.14 8.12
CA TYR A 477 14.70 1.14 7.06
C TYR A 477 14.76 0.51 5.65
N GLY A 478 14.75 -0.83 5.57
CA GLY A 478 14.84 -1.60 4.33
C GLY A 478 15.89 -2.72 4.38
N PRO A 479 17.13 -2.43 4.83
CA PRO A 479 18.17 -3.42 5.06
C PRO A 479 17.86 -4.34 6.25
N GLN A 480 17.98 -5.65 6.08
CA GLN A 480 17.76 -6.67 7.12
C GLN A 480 18.63 -7.91 6.90
N ILE A 481 18.90 -8.64 7.98
CA ILE A 481 19.48 -10.00 7.93
C ILE A 481 18.60 -10.90 7.05
N GLY A 482 19.21 -11.88 6.36
CA GLY A 482 18.50 -12.76 5.41
C GLY A 482 18.25 -12.14 4.03
N LYS A 483 18.09 -10.82 3.95
CA LYS A 483 17.74 -10.12 2.72
C LYS A 483 18.94 -9.66 1.89
N MET A 484 19.97 -9.18 2.58
CA MET A 484 21.15 -8.51 2.01
C MET A 484 22.38 -8.90 2.80
N THR A 485 23.56 -8.89 2.18
CA THR A 485 24.83 -9.06 2.91
C THR A 485 25.08 -7.89 3.84
N LEU A 486 25.92 -8.06 4.86
CA LEU A 486 26.33 -6.98 5.76
C LEU A 486 26.85 -5.74 5.00
N ILE A 487 27.63 -5.95 3.95
CA ILE A 487 28.21 -4.87 3.13
C ILE A 487 27.11 -4.10 2.43
N ASP A 488 26.20 -4.81 1.77
CA ASP A 488 25.08 -4.17 1.08
C ASP A 488 24.18 -3.43 2.08
N ARG A 489 24.00 -3.96 3.30
CA ARG A 489 23.26 -3.27 4.37
C ARG A 489 23.96 -1.98 4.78
N HIS A 490 25.26 -2.02 5.07
CA HIS A 490 26.03 -0.84 5.47
C HIS A 490 26.08 0.20 4.36
N GLN A 491 26.37 -0.21 3.13
CA GLN A 491 26.40 0.68 1.97
C GLN A 491 25.03 1.33 1.75
N SER A 492 23.94 0.55 1.80
CA SER A 492 22.59 1.11 1.64
C SER A 492 22.24 2.12 2.74
N LEU A 493 22.70 1.93 3.97
CA LEU A 493 22.44 2.85 5.09
C LEU A 493 23.32 4.09 5.03
N GLU A 494 24.58 3.94 4.62
CA GLU A 494 25.51 5.04 4.43
C GLU A 494 25.06 5.95 3.29
N ASP A 495 24.70 5.36 2.15
CA ASP A 495 24.25 6.10 0.96
C ASP A 495 22.95 6.88 1.22
N GLN A 496 21.99 6.30 1.96
CA GLN A 496 20.66 6.89 2.15
C GLN A 496 20.53 7.72 3.44
N TYR A 497 21.19 7.32 4.51
CA TYR A 497 21.00 7.86 5.86
C TYR A 497 22.29 8.36 6.51
N ALA A 498 23.45 8.22 5.84
CA ALA A 498 24.76 8.70 6.30
C ALA A 498 25.20 8.15 7.67
N PHE A 499 24.91 6.87 7.95
CA PHE A 499 25.43 6.18 9.12
C PHE A 499 25.74 4.70 8.84
N THR A 500 26.62 4.12 9.65
CA THR A 500 26.92 2.68 9.66
C THR A 500 26.21 2.02 10.84
N CYS A 501 25.50 0.91 10.59
CA CYS A 501 24.73 0.22 11.63
C CYS A 501 25.62 -0.57 12.59
N GLN A 502 25.28 -0.55 13.88
CA GLN A 502 25.98 -1.28 14.95
C GLN A 502 25.00 -2.13 15.80
N CYS A 503 23.86 -2.52 15.23
CA CYS A 503 22.89 -3.40 15.91
C CYS A 503 23.45 -4.83 16.08
N ASN A 504 22.82 -5.65 16.92
CA ASN A 504 23.22 -7.06 17.12
C ASN A 504 23.34 -7.81 15.79
N GLY A 505 22.41 -7.55 14.86
CA GLY A 505 22.43 -8.09 13.50
C GLY A 505 23.63 -7.71 12.61
N CYS A 506 24.38 -6.68 12.99
CA CYS A 506 25.64 -6.30 12.33
C CYS A 506 26.87 -6.71 13.15
N SER A 507 26.73 -6.74 14.48
CA SER A 507 27.82 -7.06 15.40
C SER A 507 28.09 -8.56 15.50
N GLU A 508 27.07 -9.39 15.29
CA GLU A 508 27.17 -10.85 15.34
C GLU A 508 27.38 -11.46 13.95
N LEU A 509 28.07 -12.60 13.90
CA LEU A 509 28.20 -13.40 12.69
C LEU A 509 26.88 -14.15 12.45
N ASN A 510 26.28 -13.95 11.28
CA ASN A 510 24.99 -14.54 10.91
C ASN A 510 25.19 -15.50 9.75
N LEU A 511 24.55 -16.67 9.78
CA LEU A 511 24.60 -17.64 8.68
C LEU A 511 24.21 -16.99 7.36
N SER A 512 23.14 -16.19 7.35
CA SER A 512 22.65 -15.52 6.15
C SER A 512 23.71 -14.62 5.53
N ASP A 513 24.52 -13.92 6.33
CA ASP A 513 25.57 -13.02 5.80
C ASP A 513 26.57 -13.83 4.98
N VAL A 514 26.89 -15.04 5.44
CA VAL A 514 27.83 -15.94 4.75
C VAL A 514 27.22 -16.55 3.50
N VAL A 515 25.95 -16.97 3.54
CA VAL A 515 25.38 -17.84 2.49
C VAL A 515 24.52 -17.13 1.44
N VAL A 516 23.97 -15.94 1.76
CA VAL A 516 22.98 -15.24 0.90
C VAL A 516 23.51 -15.00 -0.52
N ASN A 517 24.81 -14.75 -0.67
CA ASN A 517 25.50 -14.48 -1.94
C ASN A 517 26.70 -15.43 -2.20
N ALA A 518 26.87 -16.50 -1.40
CA ALA A 518 28.02 -17.39 -1.57
C ALA A 518 27.88 -18.40 -2.70
N PHE A 519 29.03 -18.82 -3.22
CA PHE A 519 29.14 -19.96 -4.12
C PHE A 519 29.25 -21.27 -3.34
N ARG A 520 28.82 -22.36 -3.99
CA ARG A 520 28.97 -23.72 -3.46
C ARG A 520 30.43 -24.14 -3.46
N CYS A 521 30.82 -25.02 -2.56
CA CYS A 521 32.09 -25.74 -2.70
C CYS A 521 32.13 -26.61 -3.97
N VAL A 522 33.33 -26.81 -4.53
CA VAL A 522 33.56 -27.76 -5.64
C VAL A 522 33.54 -29.22 -5.17
N GLU A 523 33.79 -29.47 -3.88
CA GLU A 523 33.76 -30.82 -3.32
C GLU A 523 32.30 -31.28 -3.10
N PRO A 524 31.86 -32.41 -3.67
CA PRO A 524 30.46 -32.83 -3.66
C PRO A 524 29.84 -33.00 -2.26
N ASN A 525 30.66 -33.43 -1.30
CA ASN A 525 30.25 -33.68 0.09
C ASN A 525 30.57 -32.51 1.03
N CYS A 526 31.02 -31.37 0.49
CA CYS A 526 31.33 -30.19 1.28
C CYS A 526 30.23 -29.14 1.14
N PHE A 527 29.59 -28.82 2.26
CA PHE A 527 28.60 -27.74 2.36
C PHE A 527 29.21 -26.38 2.69
N GLY A 528 30.54 -26.24 2.54
CA GLY A 528 31.20 -24.98 2.82
C GLY A 528 30.82 -23.89 1.82
N ALA A 529 30.70 -22.67 2.32
CA ALA A 529 30.49 -21.47 1.50
C ALA A 529 31.82 -20.97 0.93
N ILE A 530 31.78 -20.46 -0.29
CA ILE A 530 32.88 -19.73 -0.93
C ILE A 530 32.43 -18.27 -1.10
N SER A 531 33.17 -17.37 -0.45
CA SER A 531 32.91 -15.92 -0.51
C SER A 531 33.74 -15.23 -1.58
N ASP A 532 33.20 -14.14 -2.12
CA ASP A 532 33.93 -13.14 -2.88
C ASP A 532 34.75 -12.20 -1.96
N ILE A 533 35.65 -11.39 -2.55
CA ILE A 533 36.69 -10.54 -1.95
C ILE A 533 36.18 -9.61 -0.85
N CYS A 534 34.93 -9.16 -0.94
CA CYS A 534 34.39 -8.11 -0.09
C CYS A 534 34.04 -8.60 1.34
N MET A 535 33.41 -9.77 1.49
CA MET A 535 32.92 -10.24 2.81
C MET A 535 34.04 -10.64 3.77
N ALA A 536 35.18 -11.07 3.22
CA ALA A 536 36.34 -11.56 3.96
C ALA A 536 36.95 -10.55 4.95
N LYS A 537 36.87 -9.24 4.62
CA LYS A 537 37.47 -8.17 5.42
C LYS A 537 36.59 -7.78 6.61
N HIS A 538 35.28 -7.71 6.43
CA HIS A 538 34.35 -7.26 7.48
C HIS A 538 33.94 -8.38 8.44
N GLU A 539 33.83 -9.63 7.99
CA GLU A 539 33.60 -10.75 8.91
C GLU A 539 34.81 -10.95 9.86
N LYS A 540 36.03 -10.59 9.44
CA LYS A 540 37.19 -10.50 10.34
C LYS A 540 37.03 -9.43 11.42
N GLU A 541 36.43 -8.30 11.10
CA GLU A 541 36.21 -7.19 12.05
C GLU A 541 35.18 -7.55 13.12
N LYS A 542 34.15 -8.38 12.79
CA LYS A 542 33.19 -8.91 13.78
C LYS A 542 33.86 -9.80 14.83
N VAL A 543 34.75 -10.70 14.40
CA VAL A 543 35.42 -11.67 15.29
C VAL A 543 36.34 -10.99 16.30
N SER A 544 36.92 -9.82 15.99
CA SER A 544 37.76 -9.05 16.92
C SER A 544 37.02 -8.46 18.13
N PHE A 545 35.67 -8.46 18.15
CA PHE A 545 34.86 -7.85 19.22
C PHE A 545 34.16 -8.87 20.16
N GLY A 546 34.24 -10.19 19.91
CA GLY A 546 33.53 -11.20 20.69
C GLY A 546 34.37 -11.90 21.77
N HIS A 547 33.92 -11.86 23.03
CA HIS A 547 34.42 -12.72 24.13
C HIS A 547 33.75 -14.12 24.12
N SER A 548 34.51 -15.10 24.63
CA SER A 548 34.30 -16.54 24.69
C SER A 548 32.90 -17.07 25.05
N VAL A 549 32.37 -18.03 24.29
CA VAL A 549 31.38 -19.02 24.77
C VAL A 549 31.68 -20.41 24.19
N SER A 550 31.75 -21.41 25.07
CA SER A 550 32.03 -22.82 24.75
C SER A 550 30.73 -23.63 24.61
N THR A 551 30.66 -24.56 23.64
CA THR A 551 30.11 -25.91 23.87
C THR A 551 30.43 -26.89 22.74
N THR A 552 30.56 -28.16 23.11
CA THR A 552 31.01 -29.35 22.35
C THR A 552 29.84 -30.27 21.97
N CYS A 553 29.91 -30.98 20.83
CA CYS A 553 29.45 -32.38 20.69
C CYS A 553 29.88 -33.04 19.35
N SER A 554 29.91 -34.38 19.33
CA SER A 554 30.72 -35.25 18.45
C SER A 554 29.94 -36.40 17.77
N PHE A 555 30.47 -36.87 16.62
CA PHE A 555 30.42 -38.22 15.97
C PHE A 555 29.63 -38.47 14.65
N ASP A 556 30.42 -38.83 13.62
CA ASP A 556 30.40 -39.93 12.61
C ASP A 556 29.20 -40.35 11.71
N CYS A 557 29.59 -40.95 10.58
CA CYS A 557 29.12 -40.75 9.19
C CYS A 557 28.21 -41.85 8.62
N HIS A 558 27.43 -41.55 7.55
CA HIS A 558 27.41 -42.22 6.21
C HIS A 558 26.09 -41.97 5.39
N LEU A 559 26.17 -41.24 4.23
CA LEU A 559 25.32 -41.18 2.98
C LEU A 559 23.75 -41.16 3.06
N PRO A 560 22.94 -40.89 2.00
CA PRO A 560 23.00 -40.10 0.75
C PRO A 560 21.95 -38.94 0.69
N VAL A 561 21.84 -38.25 -0.45
CA VAL A 561 21.31 -36.87 -0.73
C VAL A 561 19.84 -36.53 -0.34
N ASP A 562 19.02 -37.43 0.19
CA ASP A 562 17.59 -37.17 0.46
C ASP A 562 17.26 -36.64 1.86
N LYS A 563 18.25 -36.20 2.66
CA LYS A 563 18.01 -35.64 4.00
C LYS A 563 19.00 -34.53 4.32
N LEU A 564 18.75 -33.31 3.84
CA LEU A 564 19.34 -32.10 4.41
C LEU A 564 18.83 -31.93 5.84
N LYS A 565 19.62 -32.33 6.85
CA LYS A 565 19.29 -32.13 8.27
C LYS A 565 20.04 -30.93 8.85
N ALA A 566 19.46 -30.34 9.89
CA ALA A 566 19.97 -29.18 10.65
C ALA A 566 21.44 -29.30 11.11
N GLU A 567 21.96 -30.53 11.28
CA GLU A 567 23.33 -30.82 11.72
C GLU A 567 24.43 -30.24 10.79
N ASP A 568 24.16 -30.01 9.50
CA ASP A 568 25.17 -29.49 8.57
C ASP A 568 25.28 -27.95 8.57
N VAL A 569 24.18 -27.27 8.94
CA VAL A 569 24.21 -25.84 9.28
C VAL A 569 25.03 -25.64 10.54
N ASP A 570 24.79 -26.48 11.54
CA ASP A 570 25.54 -26.45 12.79
C ASP A 570 27.02 -26.71 12.55
N LYS A 571 27.44 -27.50 11.54
CA LYS A 571 28.87 -27.71 11.17
C LYS A 571 29.52 -26.50 10.49
N VAL A 572 28.84 -25.86 9.53
CA VAL A 572 29.34 -24.62 8.90
C VAL A 572 29.42 -23.52 9.95
N ALA A 573 28.39 -23.40 10.78
CA ALA A 573 28.39 -22.56 11.97
C ALA A 573 29.52 -22.98 12.93
N HIS A 574 29.70 -24.27 13.25
CA HIS A 574 30.71 -24.75 14.21
C HIS A 574 32.13 -24.37 13.79
N ILE A 575 32.46 -24.52 12.50
CA ILE A 575 33.77 -24.17 11.95
C ILE A 575 34.00 -22.65 12.03
N LEU A 576 32.94 -21.87 11.79
CA LEU A 576 32.98 -20.42 11.89
C LEU A 576 33.05 -19.91 13.35
N PHE A 577 32.35 -20.56 14.29
CA PHE A 577 32.15 -20.09 15.66
C PHE A 577 33.10 -20.72 16.71
N GLN A 578 33.77 -21.86 16.44
CA GLN A 578 34.78 -22.43 17.35
C GLN A 578 36.23 -21.97 17.08
N GLN A 579 36.52 -21.26 15.99
CA GLN A 579 37.85 -20.64 15.77
C GLN A 579 38.04 -19.33 16.57
N ALA A 580 37.57 -19.29 17.82
CA ALA A 580 37.64 -18.12 18.69
C ALA A 580 39.07 -17.74 19.12
N ASP A 581 40.07 -18.59 18.87
CA ASP A 581 41.49 -18.33 19.21
C ASP A 581 42.40 -18.02 18.01
N GLY A 582 41.85 -17.84 16.80
CA GLY A 582 42.66 -17.54 15.63
C GLY A 582 41.88 -16.87 14.51
N ALA A 583 42.27 -15.65 14.15
CA ALA A 583 41.67 -14.83 13.09
C ALA A 583 41.23 -15.66 11.86
N LEU A 584 39.91 -15.71 11.62
CA LEU A 584 39.28 -16.38 10.48
C LEU A 584 39.92 -15.88 9.17
N ARG A 585 40.80 -16.70 8.56
CA ARG A 585 41.45 -16.36 7.28
C ARG A 585 40.50 -16.69 6.13
N ILE A 586 39.55 -15.79 5.87
CA ILE A 586 38.71 -15.88 4.67
C ILE A 586 39.57 -15.51 3.45
N HIS A 587 39.85 -16.49 2.60
CA HIS A 587 40.51 -16.29 1.32
C HIS A 587 39.47 -16.29 0.20
N PRO A 588 39.37 -15.22 -0.61
CA PRO A 588 38.38 -15.15 -1.69
C PRO A 588 38.58 -16.29 -2.68
N GLY A 589 37.49 -16.94 -3.06
CA GLY A 589 37.54 -18.10 -3.96
C GLY A 589 37.95 -19.41 -3.29
N TYR A 590 38.19 -19.45 -1.98
CA TYR A 590 38.46 -20.67 -1.22
C TYR A 590 37.29 -21.03 -0.30
N CYS A 591 37.01 -22.33 -0.19
CA CYS A 591 35.96 -22.86 0.67
C CYS A 591 36.31 -22.67 2.15
N LEU A 592 35.36 -22.09 2.90
CA LEU A 592 35.49 -21.85 4.34
C LEU A 592 35.55 -23.13 5.18
N ASN A 593 35.17 -24.28 4.62
CA ASN A 593 35.19 -25.57 5.30
C ASN A 593 36.42 -26.40 4.90
N CYS A 594 36.56 -26.76 3.62
CA CYS A 594 37.61 -27.69 3.16
C CYS A 594 38.82 -27.01 2.50
N GLY A 595 38.79 -25.70 2.27
CA GLY A 595 39.87 -24.97 1.60
C GLY A 595 39.99 -25.21 0.08
N SER A 596 39.06 -25.91 -0.57
CA SER A 596 39.08 -26.08 -2.03
C SER A 596 38.84 -24.75 -2.75
N GLN A 597 39.53 -24.55 -3.87
CA GLN A 597 39.45 -23.32 -4.67
C GLN A 597 38.37 -23.42 -5.75
N ARG A 598 37.66 -22.33 -6.01
CA ARG A 598 36.70 -22.16 -7.10
C ARG A 598 37.04 -20.92 -7.92
N ASP A 599 36.87 -21.01 -9.23
CA ASP A 599 36.96 -19.87 -10.13
C ASP A 599 35.72 -18.97 -9.96
N LEU A 600 35.93 -17.79 -9.37
CA LEU A 600 34.87 -16.82 -9.14
C LEU A 600 34.40 -16.15 -10.44
N GLU A 601 35.27 -15.92 -11.42
CA GLU A 601 34.91 -15.21 -12.65
C GLU A 601 33.94 -16.05 -13.49
N SER A 602 34.26 -17.34 -13.70
CA SER A 602 33.35 -18.28 -14.35
C SER A 602 32.05 -18.47 -13.55
N SER A 603 32.13 -18.55 -12.22
CA SER A 603 30.94 -18.73 -11.38
C SER A 603 29.99 -17.53 -11.47
N HIS A 604 30.53 -16.31 -11.45
CA HIS A 604 29.75 -15.08 -11.67
C HIS A 604 29.13 -15.03 -13.08
N ALA A 605 29.88 -15.43 -14.11
CA ALA A 605 29.35 -15.47 -15.49
C ALA A 605 28.18 -16.45 -15.62
N THR A 606 28.30 -17.64 -15.03
CA THR A 606 27.23 -18.66 -14.98
C THR A 606 26.00 -18.14 -14.24
N ALA A 607 26.17 -17.59 -13.03
CA ALA A 607 25.06 -17.04 -12.26
C ALA A 607 24.38 -15.88 -12.99
N LYS A 608 25.14 -14.98 -13.61
CA LYS A 608 24.62 -13.88 -14.43
C LYS A 608 23.80 -14.38 -15.61
N GLN A 609 24.25 -15.44 -16.29
CA GLN A 609 23.51 -16.03 -17.40
C GLN A 609 22.16 -16.62 -16.92
N ALA A 610 22.17 -17.37 -15.81
CA ALA A 610 20.97 -17.94 -15.23
C ALA A 610 19.93 -16.85 -14.85
N ARG A 611 20.38 -15.76 -14.22
CA ARG A 611 19.51 -14.62 -13.84
C ARG A 611 18.76 -14.02 -15.04
N ILE A 612 19.34 -14.02 -16.24
CA ILE A 612 18.69 -13.47 -17.44
C ILE A 612 17.44 -14.29 -17.80
N TYR A 613 17.53 -15.62 -17.79
CA TYR A 613 16.39 -16.48 -18.13
C TYR A 613 15.32 -16.49 -17.04
N ILE A 614 15.72 -16.52 -15.78
CA ILE A 614 14.78 -16.38 -14.65
C ILE A 614 14.02 -15.05 -14.74
N LYS A 615 14.71 -13.95 -15.05
CA LYS A 615 14.06 -12.65 -15.27
C LYS A 615 13.10 -12.66 -16.46
N ARG A 616 13.47 -13.29 -17.58
CA ARG A 616 12.59 -13.42 -18.75
C ARG A 616 11.31 -14.18 -18.42
N LEU A 617 11.40 -15.24 -17.61
CA LEU A 617 10.21 -15.97 -17.15
C LEU A 617 9.31 -15.08 -16.29
N ARG A 618 9.90 -14.34 -15.34
CA ARG A 618 9.16 -13.37 -14.53
C ARG A 618 8.43 -12.32 -15.39
N ASP A 619 9.12 -11.74 -16.38
CA ASP A 619 8.51 -10.78 -17.31
C ASP A 619 7.37 -11.40 -18.14
N ALA A 620 7.47 -12.70 -18.47
CA ALA A 620 6.44 -13.46 -19.17
C ALA A 620 5.21 -13.76 -18.28
N ILE A 621 5.41 -14.03 -16.99
CA ILE A 621 4.33 -14.17 -16.00
C ILE A 621 3.55 -12.85 -15.91
N TYR A 622 4.23 -11.71 -15.75
CA TYR A 622 3.57 -10.40 -15.71
C TYR A 622 2.78 -10.06 -16.98
N SER A 623 3.19 -10.62 -18.12
CA SER A 623 2.52 -10.42 -19.41
C SER A 623 1.43 -11.46 -19.70
N ASN A 624 1.17 -12.41 -18.78
CA ASN A 624 0.31 -13.58 -18.98
C ASN A 624 0.66 -14.38 -20.25
N GLN A 625 1.95 -14.49 -20.57
CA GLN A 625 2.49 -15.15 -21.77
C GLN A 625 3.56 -16.18 -21.40
N VAL A 626 3.27 -17.04 -20.40
CA VAL A 626 4.17 -18.12 -20.01
C VAL A 626 4.23 -19.16 -21.13
N SER A 627 5.44 -19.43 -21.64
CA SER A 627 5.67 -20.46 -22.66
C SER A 627 6.47 -21.61 -22.06
N ILE A 628 6.23 -22.82 -22.57
CA ILE A 628 6.97 -24.03 -22.16
C ILE A 628 8.49 -23.85 -22.37
N ASN A 629 8.89 -23.15 -23.43
CA ASN A 629 10.30 -22.87 -23.71
C ASN A 629 10.93 -21.96 -22.64
N ALA A 630 10.24 -20.87 -22.26
CA ALA A 630 10.72 -19.96 -21.23
C ALA A 630 10.82 -20.65 -19.86
N LEU A 631 9.88 -21.55 -19.55
CA LEU A 631 9.94 -22.38 -18.35
C LEU A 631 11.09 -23.39 -18.39
N SER A 632 11.30 -24.06 -19.53
CA SER A 632 12.43 -24.99 -19.71
C SER A 632 13.78 -24.29 -19.55
N ASP A 633 13.95 -23.11 -20.14
CA ASP A 633 15.15 -22.29 -19.98
C ASP A 633 15.38 -21.88 -18.52
N ALA A 634 14.29 -21.57 -17.80
CA ALA A 634 14.34 -21.22 -16.38
C ALA A 634 14.71 -22.42 -15.49
N LEU A 635 14.16 -23.62 -15.76
CA LEU A 635 14.53 -24.85 -15.05
C LEU A 635 16.00 -25.19 -15.25
N GLN A 636 16.51 -25.10 -16.48
CA GLN A 636 17.93 -25.28 -16.75
C GLN A 636 18.78 -24.24 -16.01
N SER A 637 18.30 -22.99 -15.95
CA SER A 637 18.97 -21.91 -15.21
C SER A 637 18.96 -22.15 -13.70
N LEU A 638 17.90 -22.73 -13.14
CA LEU A 638 17.84 -23.14 -11.74
C LEU A 638 18.88 -24.23 -11.43
N ASP A 639 19.07 -25.21 -12.31
CA ASP A 639 20.12 -26.24 -12.16
C ASP A 639 21.53 -25.64 -12.25
N MET A 640 21.73 -24.64 -13.12
CA MET A 640 22.96 -23.86 -13.16
C MET A 640 23.21 -23.11 -11.83
N LEU A 641 22.15 -22.55 -11.22
CA LEU A 641 22.26 -21.91 -9.91
C LEU A 641 22.57 -22.92 -8.80
N ARG A 642 21.90 -24.08 -8.76
CA ARG A 642 22.14 -25.14 -7.73
C ARG A 642 23.54 -25.77 -7.81
N SER A 643 24.15 -25.77 -9.00
CA SER A 643 25.54 -26.23 -9.21
C SER A 643 26.59 -25.14 -8.91
N THR A 644 26.17 -23.87 -8.90
CA THR A 644 27.06 -22.72 -8.76
C THR A 644 27.01 -22.06 -7.39
N MET A 645 25.81 -21.78 -6.90
CA MET A 645 25.52 -21.06 -5.67
C MET A 645 25.37 -22.01 -4.48
N HIS A 646 25.63 -21.49 -3.28
CA HIS A 646 25.42 -22.23 -2.04
C HIS A 646 23.96 -22.71 -1.91
N ALA A 647 23.69 -23.83 -1.24
CA ALA A 647 22.36 -24.44 -1.17
C ALA A 647 21.29 -23.50 -0.58
N TYR A 648 21.67 -22.64 0.37
CA TYR A 648 20.80 -21.63 0.98
C TYR A 648 20.95 -20.24 0.33
N ASN A 649 21.37 -20.18 -0.92
CA ASN A 649 21.49 -18.92 -1.62
C ASN A 649 20.11 -18.34 -1.94
N LYS A 650 19.94 -17.04 -1.73
CA LYS A 650 18.66 -16.35 -1.93
C LYS A 650 18.19 -16.37 -3.39
N GLU A 651 19.12 -16.35 -4.35
CA GLU A 651 18.77 -16.39 -5.78
C GLU A 651 18.16 -17.73 -6.20
N ILE A 652 18.51 -18.82 -5.51
CA ILE A 652 17.85 -20.11 -5.70
C ILE A 652 16.41 -19.99 -5.22
N ALA A 653 16.16 -19.53 -3.99
CA ALA A 653 14.80 -19.35 -3.47
C ALA A 653 13.94 -18.44 -4.38
N GLU A 654 14.49 -17.33 -4.86
CA GLU A 654 13.79 -16.44 -5.81
C GLU A 654 13.50 -17.13 -7.15
N ALA A 655 14.39 -17.99 -7.66
CA ALA A 655 14.15 -18.74 -8.88
C ALA A 655 13.10 -19.84 -8.70
N GLU A 656 13.15 -20.58 -7.59
CA GLU A 656 12.14 -21.58 -7.20
C GLU A 656 10.74 -20.95 -7.14
N ASP A 657 10.63 -19.79 -6.50
CA ASP A 657 9.38 -19.03 -6.38
C ASP A 657 8.78 -18.64 -7.75
N ILE A 658 9.58 -18.03 -8.62
CA ILE A 658 9.14 -17.64 -9.98
C ILE A 658 8.71 -18.88 -10.80
N ILE A 659 9.43 -19.99 -10.66
CA ILE A 659 9.11 -21.24 -11.35
C ILE A 659 7.81 -21.84 -10.80
N ALA A 660 7.57 -21.76 -9.49
CA ALA A 660 6.30 -22.18 -8.89
C ALA A 660 5.13 -21.37 -9.47
N GLU A 661 5.25 -20.04 -9.56
CA GLU A 661 4.25 -19.17 -10.18
C GLU A 661 3.99 -19.52 -11.66
N ALA A 662 5.05 -19.85 -12.41
CA ALA A 662 4.93 -20.28 -13.80
C ALA A 662 4.18 -21.62 -13.94
N PHE A 663 4.49 -22.61 -13.10
CA PHE A 663 3.79 -23.89 -13.10
C PHE A 663 2.31 -23.74 -12.73
N CYS A 664 2.00 -22.88 -11.76
CA CYS A 664 0.61 -22.53 -11.44
C CYS A 664 -0.12 -21.93 -12.62
N SER A 665 0.53 -21.03 -13.37
CA SER A 665 -0.04 -20.42 -14.58
C SER A 665 -0.32 -21.45 -15.69
N LEU A 666 0.36 -22.60 -15.67
CA LEU A 666 0.16 -23.73 -16.58
C LEU A 666 -0.80 -24.80 -16.03
N GLY A 667 -1.27 -24.67 -14.78
CA GLY A 667 -2.14 -25.65 -14.11
C GLY A 667 -1.43 -26.87 -13.52
N GLU A 668 -0.09 -26.87 -13.48
CA GLU A 668 0.74 -27.97 -12.96
C GLU A 668 0.99 -27.78 -11.44
N PHE A 669 -0.07 -27.92 -10.65
CA PHE A 669 -0.04 -27.55 -9.22
C PHE A 669 0.90 -28.40 -8.35
N GLN A 670 1.11 -29.67 -8.68
CA GLN A 670 2.02 -30.52 -7.90
C GLN A 670 3.48 -30.03 -8.02
N ALA A 671 3.93 -29.76 -9.25
CA ALA A 671 5.26 -29.20 -9.48
C ALA A 671 5.40 -27.82 -8.83
N ALA A 672 4.37 -26.98 -8.95
CA ALA A 672 4.36 -25.68 -8.28
C ALA A 672 4.48 -25.78 -6.76
N MET A 673 3.79 -26.74 -6.14
CA MET A 673 3.87 -26.99 -4.70
C MET A 673 5.29 -27.38 -4.28
N ASP A 674 5.95 -28.25 -5.05
CA ASP A 674 7.30 -28.73 -4.74
C ASP A 674 8.34 -27.59 -4.82
N HIS A 675 8.25 -26.75 -5.86
CA HIS A 675 9.08 -25.55 -6.00
C HIS A 675 8.81 -24.52 -4.89
N CYS A 676 7.54 -24.28 -4.54
CA CYS A 676 7.19 -23.36 -3.45
C CYS A 676 7.72 -23.85 -2.09
N LYS A 677 7.62 -25.16 -1.80
CA LYS A 677 8.21 -25.76 -0.60
C LYS A 677 9.73 -25.62 -0.56
N ALA A 678 10.40 -25.85 -1.69
CA ALA A 678 11.86 -25.67 -1.80
C ALA A 678 12.29 -24.21 -1.54
N SER A 679 11.53 -23.23 -2.05
CA SER A 679 11.73 -21.80 -1.74
C SER A 679 11.61 -21.53 -0.24
N ILE A 680 10.53 -22.00 0.39
CA ILE A 680 10.28 -21.82 1.83
C ILE A 680 11.40 -22.44 2.67
N GLU A 681 11.87 -23.64 2.33
CA GLU A 681 12.94 -24.31 3.07
C GLU A 681 14.24 -23.48 3.09
N ILE A 682 14.61 -22.86 1.96
CA ILE A 682 15.77 -21.97 1.88
C ILE A 682 15.53 -20.69 2.71
N LEU A 683 14.35 -20.09 2.59
CA LEU A 683 14.01 -18.86 3.30
C LEU A 683 14.01 -19.04 4.84
N GLU A 684 13.61 -20.22 5.33
CA GLU A 684 13.69 -20.57 6.75
C GLU A 684 15.12 -20.67 7.30
N LYS A 685 16.13 -20.82 6.43
CA LYS A 685 17.55 -20.76 6.82
C LYS A 685 18.09 -19.33 6.79
N LEU A 686 17.50 -18.47 5.98
CA LEU A 686 17.93 -17.08 5.82
C LEU A 686 17.26 -16.13 6.81
N TYR A 687 16.02 -16.41 7.20
CA TYR A 687 15.21 -15.57 8.09
C TYR A 687 14.74 -16.36 9.31
N HIS A 688 14.31 -15.64 10.35
CA HIS A 688 13.60 -16.25 11.47
C HIS A 688 12.30 -16.93 10.99
N THR A 689 11.91 -18.05 11.60
CA THR A 689 10.79 -18.91 11.14
C THR A 689 9.41 -18.24 11.13
N ASN A 690 9.25 -17.14 11.89
CA ASN A 690 8.04 -16.30 11.94
C ASN A 690 8.18 -14.99 11.14
N HIS A 691 9.17 -14.89 10.26
CA HIS A 691 9.40 -13.70 9.46
C HIS A 691 8.32 -13.51 8.40
N ILE A 692 7.99 -12.25 8.10
CA ILE A 692 6.88 -11.89 7.19
C ILE A 692 7.05 -12.42 5.76
N VAL A 693 8.30 -12.58 5.31
CA VAL A 693 8.64 -13.15 4.00
C VAL A 693 8.14 -14.60 3.89
N ILE A 694 8.26 -15.38 4.97
CA ILE A 694 7.72 -16.75 5.02
C ILE A 694 6.19 -16.70 4.96
N GLY A 695 5.57 -15.74 5.66
CA GLY A 695 4.13 -15.52 5.57
C GLY A 695 3.67 -15.31 4.12
N ASN A 696 4.35 -14.47 3.35
CA ASN A 696 3.98 -14.22 1.95
C ASN A 696 4.08 -15.49 1.08
N GLU A 697 5.10 -16.32 1.28
CA GLU A 697 5.24 -17.60 0.56
C GLU A 697 4.19 -18.63 1.00
N LEU A 698 3.80 -18.64 2.28
CA LEU A 698 2.72 -19.49 2.78
C LEU A 698 1.36 -19.15 2.17
N VAL A 699 1.13 -17.90 1.74
CA VAL A 699 -0.09 -17.53 0.99
C VAL A 699 -0.14 -18.31 -0.33
N LYS A 700 0.96 -18.32 -1.08
CA LYS A 700 1.09 -19.05 -2.35
C LYS A 700 0.93 -20.55 -2.10
N LEU A 701 1.64 -21.09 -1.12
CA LEU A 701 1.56 -22.52 -0.78
C LEU A 701 0.13 -22.93 -0.42
N ALA A 702 -0.57 -22.15 0.42
CA ALA A 702 -1.96 -22.44 0.79
C ALA A 702 -2.90 -22.41 -0.42
N SER A 703 -2.74 -21.45 -1.33
CA SER A 703 -3.51 -21.37 -2.58
C SER A 703 -3.29 -22.60 -3.48
N ILE A 704 -2.04 -23.07 -3.60
CA ILE A 704 -1.69 -24.27 -4.36
C ILE A 704 -2.26 -25.53 -3.70
N GLN A 705 -2.13 -25.65 -2.37
CA GLN A 705 -2.67 -26.78 -1.61
C GLN A 705 -4.19 -26.87 -1.73
N LEU A 706 -4.92 -25.75 -1.68
CA LEU A 706 -6.37 -25.72 -1.92
C LEU A 706 -6.71 -26.22 -3.32
N SER A 707 -5.93 -25.81 -4.32
CA SER A 707 -6.13 -26.24 -5.71
C SER A 707 -5.91 -27.75 -5.90
N LEU A 708 -5.04 -28.35 -5.09
CA LEU A 708 -4.79 -29.81 -5.06
C LEU A 708 -5.73 -30.60 -4.14
N GLY A 709 -6.48 -29.93 -3.25
CA GLY A 709 -7.26 -30.59 -2.19
C GLY A 709 -6.39 -31.22 -1.09
N GLU A 710 -5.19 -30.68 -0.85
CA GLU A 710 -4.23 -31.20 0.12
C GLU A 710 -4.63 -30.88 1.57
N SER A 711 -4.68 -31.90 2.43
CA SER A 711 -5.03 -31.74 3.86
C SER A 711 -4.03 -30.87 4.64
N THR A 712 -2.79 -30.78 4.17
CA THR A 712 -1.73 -29.96 4.80
C THR A 712 -1.98 -28.45 4.71
N VAL A 713 -3.02 -28.01 3.98
CA VAL A 713 -3.40 -26.60 3.87
C VAL A 713 -3.69 -25.94 5.22
N PHE A 714 -4.27 -26.67 6.17
CA PHE A 714 -4.62 -26.12 7.49
C PHE A 714 -3.38 -25.70 8.29
N GLU A 715 -2.29 -26.46 8.17
CA GLU A 715 -1.03 -26.14 8.84
C GLU A 715 -0.41 -24.86 8.26
N SER A 716 -0.41 -24.76 6.92
CA SER A 716 0.05 -23.56 6.20
C SER A 716 -0.77 -22.33 6.59
N ILE A 717 -2.11 -22.42 6.58
CA ILE A 717 -3.01 -21.31 6.92
C ILE A 717 -2.85 -20.89 8.38
N ASN A 718 -2.80 -21.84 9.32
CA ASN A 718 -2.60 -21.52 10.75
C ASN A 718 -1.27 -20.82 11.00
N ARG A 719 -0.19 -21.27 10.33
CA ARG A 719 1.12 -20.63 10.44
C ARG A 719 1.13 -19.24 9.80
N LEU A 720 0.51 -19.09 8.63
CA LEU A 720 0.31 -17.81 7.95
C LEU A 720 -0.39 -16.79 8.85
N GLU A 721 -1.51 -17.20 9.47
CA GLU A 721 -2.27 -16.34 10.38
C GLU A 721 -1.47 -15.94 11.61
N LYS A 722 -0.73 -16.88 12.20
CA LYS A 722 0.14 -16.57 13.33
C LYS A 722 1.14 -15.48 12.93
N ILE A 723 1.82 -15.62 11.80
CA ILE A 723 2.78 -14.62 11.30
C ILE A 723 2.08 -13.28 11.08
N PHE A 724 1.00 -13.25 10.30
CA PHE A 724 0.31 -11.99 9.97
C PHE A 724 -0.35 -11.33 11.18
N SER A 725 -0.80 -12.09 12.18
CA SER A 725 -1.33 -11.54 13.43
C SER A 725 -0.26 -10.81 14.25
N VAL A 726 1.00 -11.26 14.21
CA VAL A 726 2.11 -10.58 14.89
C VAL A 726 2.41 -9.24 14.20
N HIS A 727 2.52 -9.24 12.87
CA HIS A 727 2.93 -8.05 12.10
C HIS A 727 1.81 -7.02 11.91
N TYR A 728 0.57 -7.47 11.71
CA TYR A 728 -0.57 -6.61 11.34
C TYR A 728 -1.69 -6.62 12.37
N GLY A 729 -1.67 -7.55 13.34
CA GLY A 729 -2.71 -7.67 14.35
C GLY A 729 -4.09 -7.90 13.72
N PRO A 730 -5.14 -7.26 14.25
CA PRO A 730 -6.50 -7.46 13.76
C PRO A 730 -6.77 -6.77 12.41
N HIS A 731 -5.80 -5.99 11.90
CA HIS A 731 -5.85 -5.42 10.57
C HIS A 731 -5.45 -6.41 9.48
N ALA A 732 -4.92 -7.58 9.82
CA ALA A 732 -4.46 -8.58 8.84
C ALA A 732 -5.54 -8.91 7.80
N THR A 733 -6.78 -9.18 8.20
CA THR A 733 -7.87 -9.51 7.26
C THR A 733 -8.31 -8.33 6.39
N ARG A 734 -8.07 -7.10 6.85
CA ARG A 734 -8.38 -5.90 6.07
C ARG A 734 -7.30 -5.62 5.02
N ILE A 735 -6.03 -5.84 5.38
CA ILE A 735 -4.88 -5.69 4.47
C ILE A 735 -4.85 -6.82 3.46
N PHE A 736 -5.26 -8.03 3.89
CA PHE A 736 -5.27 -9.24 3.09
C PHE A 736 -6.67 -9.87 3.07
N PRO A 737 -7.61 -9.33 2.26
CA PRO A 737 -8.98 -9.85 2.20
C PRO A 737 -9.06 -11.34 1.85
N TYR A 738 -8.11 -11.83 1.04
CA TYR A 738 -8.03 -13.23 0.63
C TYR A 738 -7.84 -14.21 1.81
N LEU A 739 -7.38 -13.77 2.99
CA LEU A 739 -7.29 -14.65 4.16
C LEU A 739 -8.65 -15.22 4.55
N GLN A 740 -9.72 -14.44 4.38
CA GLN A 740 -11.08 -14.94 4.65
C GLN A 740 -11.51 -15.98 3.62
N THR A 741 -11.11 -15.79 2.36
CA THR A 741 -11.36 -16.75 1.28
C THR A 741 -10.63 -18.07 1.53
N LEU A 742 -9.33 -18.03 1.84
CA LEU A 742 -8.52 -19.21 2.13
C LEU A 742 -9.11 -20.02 3.32
N LYS A 743 -9.58 -19.34 4.36
CA LYS A 743 -10.31 -19.97 5.49
C LYS A 743 -11.61 -20.63 5.07
N GLY A 744 -12.42 -19.91 4.28
CA GLY A 744 -13.71 -20.39 3.83
C GLY A 744 -13.59 -21.61 2.91
N GLU A 745 -12.56 -21.64 2.06
CA GLU A 745 -12.31 -22.76 1.15
C GLU A 745 -11.69 -23.96 1.85
N SER A 746 -10.74 -23.76 2.76
CA SER A 746 -10.18 -24.87 3.56
C SER A 746 -11.25 -25.56 4.41
N SER A 747 -12.18 -24.80 5.00
CA SER A 747 -13.30 -25.37 5.77
C SER A 747 -14.22 -26.30 4.96
N LYS A 748 -14.29 -26.13 3.64
CA LYS A 748 -15.08 -27.00 2.75
C LYS A 748 -14.39 -28.32 2.43
N LEU A 749 -13.08 -28.44 2.65
CA LEU A 749 -12.35 -29.70 2.48
C LEU A 749 -12.55 -30.66 3.66
N THR A 750 -13.05 -30.15 4.79
CA THR A 750 -13.39 -30.94 5.99
C THR A 750 -14.85 -31.42 6.04
N GLU A 751 -15.73 -30.87 5.19
CA GLU A 751 -17.12 -31.31 4.99
C GLU A 751 -17.20 -32.31 3.84
#